data_AF-A0A0S9QBS0-F1
#
_entry.id   AF-A0A0S9QBS0-F1
#
_cell.length_a   1.000
_cell.length_b   1.000
_cell.length_c   1.000
_cell.angle_alpha   90.00
_cell.angle_beta   90.00
_cell.angle_gamma   90.00
#
_symmetry.space_group_name_H-M   'P 1'
#
loop_
_entity.id
_entity.type
_entity.pdbx_description
1 polymer ?
#
loop_
_entity_poly.entity_id
_entity_poly.type
_entity_poly.pdbx_seq_one_letter_code
_entity_poly.pdbx_strand_id
1 'polypeptide(L)'
;MDVVSGCRDRQRQLLLQLDDNGALPLPEFQAALDETECSERHLLRLGDLDSQLLRGGSDGAIGLTTEGREWLLEADRPARDWARHVAPPSPPLRAWQTEALDSWSSHGRHGVIEAVTGTGKSRVGVEAAREALDDDYDVIVMVPTIDLVEQWVKTLRQHGLPSVGALGDGQRASLRSHRIIVGTVQSLYLEPPTRPDGKILLIADECHRYGAGQWRRALHASYRRRLGLTATFERNDDGLESLLHYFGGPPVFRIGFPRAIRDGVVAHYDVQLLGVPLSARERADYDEADRTARDARIQLLSAGFPAEPFGAFLHEVQRAADDDPDPDPTISDVARRYLKAFSTRIDVMTSAQAKLEVTTKLAARVNASSGAILFTRRVGMAEEISATLVEAGVKAAPIHSDLSRGERKDRLAALRAGRLKAVVAPTVLDEGIDVPDIDLAVVMGGSRSRRQMIQRMGRVLRLKPDGGKATFVVVYALGTAEDLGVSDGTESCLDLIVECADSVTPLTLDDDRVIPSDLVHRRTIDPSPTFHLDHVAPASHPVRPGAVRDYRTAHGTDEEDANESLRRLLHDLLLIGGVRPSKATPAGFVLSSSGFELLVSADGVTGYRSQRPDAATWEDLMDSEDETTADDDVDVDDGATSSPVPMPVIEPARQPPGPPAPHTSPPPGPSDDYAEPHFIDHLERLAALHREGLLTAAEFSTAKSRLLG
;
A
#
# COMPACT_ATOMS: atom_id res chain seq x y z
N MET A 1 10.39 12.09 4.80
CA MET A 1 10.14 12.96 3.63
C MET A 1 9.64 12.12 2.48
N ASP A 2 8.73 12.68 1.68
CA ASP A 2 8.41 12.15 0.36
C ASP A 2 9.72 12.12 -0.44
N VAL A 3 10.31 10.93 -0.50
CA VAL A 3 11.27 10.57 -1.54
C VAL A 3 10.51 10.82 -2.84
N VAL A 4 10.84 11.90 -3.55
CA VAL A 4 10.55 11.94 -4.98
C VAL A 4 11.38 10.81 -5.56
N SER A 5 10.75 9.63 -5.61
CA SER A 5 11.26 8.42 -6.22
C SER A 5 11.67 8.76 -7.66
N GLY A 6 12.95 8.55 -7.99
CA GLY A 6 13.55 8.67 -9.32
C GLY A 6 13.11 9.88 -10.16
N CYS A 7 13.99 10.87 -10.39
CA CYS A 7 13.67 11.95 -11.33
C CYS A 7 13.39 11.36 -12.73
N ARG A 8 12.12 11.20 -13.12
CA ARG A 8 11.76 10.56 -14.39
C ARG A 8 12.20 11.33 -15.62
N ASP A 9 12.40 12.64 -15.49
CA ASP A 9 13.03 13.44 -16.54
C ASP A 9 14.50 13.02 -16.74
N ARG A 10 15.24 12.80 -15.64
CA ARG A 10 16.59 12.21 -15.70
C ARG A 10 16.55 10.77 -16.20
N GLN A 11 15.58 9.96 -15.77
CA GLN A 11 15.42 8.58 -16.25
C GLN A 11 15.14 8.57 -17.76
N ARG A 12 14.28 9.46 -18.26
CA ARG A 12 14.01 9.63 -19.69
C ARG A 12 15.27 10.06 -20.44
N GLN A 13 16.02 11.03 -19.93
CA GLN A 13 17.29 11.46 -20.53
C GLN A 13 18.31 10.32 -20.59
N LEU A 14 18.43 9.54 -19.51
CA LEU A 14 19.30 8.36 -19.45
C LEU A 14 18.88 7.31 -20.47
N LEU A 15 17.59 6.98 -20.52
CA LEU A 15 17.06 6.01 -21.47
C LEU A 15 17.27 6.50 -22.91
N LEU A 16 17.08 7.80 -23.21
CA LEU A 16 17.38 8.38 -24.52
C LEU A 16 18.85 8.21 -24.90
N GLN A 17 19.77 8.47 -23.97
CA GLN A 17 21.21 8.24 -24.20
C GLN A 17 21.49 6.77 -24.50
N LEU A 18 20.79 5.82 -23.89
CA LEU A 18 20.94 4.39 -24.18
C LEU A 18 20.30 3.98 -25.52
N ASP A 19 19.24 4.66 -25.96
CA ASP A 19 18.66 4.40 -27.28
C ASP A 19 19.57 4.92 -28.41
N ASP A 20 20.13 6.11 -28.21
CA ASP A 20 21.04 6.76 -29.16
C ASP A 20 22.40 6.07 -29.25
N ASN A 21 22.98 5.67 -28.11
CA ASN A 21 24.35 5.12 -28.04
C ASN A 21 24.41 3.59 -27.99
N GLY A 22 23.27 2.91 -27.75
CA GLY A 22 23.24 1.47 -27.51
C GLY A 22 23.63 1.10 -26.08
N ALA A 23 24.03 -0.16 -25.86
CA ALA A 23 24.42 -0.62 -24.52
C ALA A 23 25.75 0.01 -24.10
N LEU A 24 25.77 0.61 -22.90
CA LEU A 24 26.94 1.28 -22.32
C LEU A 24 27.63 0.39 -21.30
N PRO A 25 28.97 0.27 -21.29
CA PRO A 25 29.71 -0.33 -20.19
C PRO A 25 29.35 0.31 -18.84
N LEU A 26 29.40 -0.44 -17.73
CA LEU A 26 28.99 0.05 -16.40
C LEU A 26 29.61 1.42 -16.00
N PRO A 27 30.90 1.73 -16.25
CA PRO A 27 31.46 3.04 -15.95
C PRO A 27 30.85 4.18 -16.78
N GLU A 28 30.56 3.93 -18.05
CA GLU A 28 29.93 4.91 -18.96
C GLU A 28 28.45 5.09 -18.62
N PHE A 29 27.78 4.01 -18.23
CA PHE A 29 26.42 4.06 -17.72
C PHE A 29 26.32 4.87 -16.42
N GLN A 30 27.26 4.68 -15.48
CA GLN A 30 27.31 5.44 -14.23
C GLN A 30 27.57 6.93 -14.50
N ALA A 31 28.48 7.25 -15.43
CA ALA A 31 28.68 8.63 -15.88
C ALA A 31 27.40 9.24 -16.49
N ALA A 32 26.71 8.50 -17.36
CA ALA A 32 25.44 8.92 -17.95
C ALA A 32 24.35 9.17 -16.88
N LEU A 33 24.26 8.30 -15.86
CA LEU A 33 23.37 8.48 -14.72
C LEU A 33 23.68 9.79 -13.98
N ASP A 34 24.96 10.04 -13.68
CA ASP A 34 25.43 11.21 -12.94
C ASP A 34 25.26 12.52 -13.72
N GLU A 35 25.46 12.48 -15.04
CA GLU A 35 25.37 13.62 -15.98
C GLU A 35 23.94 14.04 -16.33
N THR A 36 22.94 13.17 -16.12
CA THR A 36 21.53 13.55 -16.34
C THR A 36 21.11 14.67 -15.38
N GLU A 37 20.45 15.71 -15.87
CA GLU A 37 20.03 16.86 -15.05
C GLU A 37 18.52 17.09 -15.19
N CYS A 38 17.85 17.46 -14.11
CA CYS A 38 16.47 17.94 -14.17
C CYS A 38 16.31 19.29 -13.47
N SER A 39 15.34 20.09 -13.92
CA SER A 39 15.09 21.48 -13.45
C SER A 39 14.88 21.58 -11.93
N GLU A 40 14.37 20.53 -11.32
CA GLU A 40 14.08 20.42 -9.88
C GLU A 40 15.25 19.81 -9.06
N ARG A 41 16.42 19.57 -9.68
CA ARG A 41 17.65 19.02 -9.05
C ARG A 41 17.49 17.71 -8.26
N HIS A 42 16.50 16.89 -8.61
CA HIS A 42 16.34 15.57 -8.00
C HIS A 42 17.54 14.65 -8.31
N LEU A 43 17.82 13.72 -7.40
CA LEU A 43 18.80 12.65 -7.57
C LEU A 43 18.15 11.47 -8.34
N LEU A 44 18.92 10.81 -9.19
CA LEU A 44 18.56 9.55 -9.82
C LEU A 44 19.66 8.54 -9.49
N ARG A 45 19.35 7.53 -8.68
CA ARG A 45 20.26 6.43 -8.32
C ARG A 45 19.97 5.22 -9.19
N LEU A 46 20.94 4.30 -9.27
CA LEU A 46 20.75 3.03 -9.98
C LEU A 46 19.52 2.25 -9.48
N GLY A 47 19.28 2.25 -8.16
CA GLY A 47 18.11 1.61 -7.55
C GLY A 47 16.77 2.30 -7.82
N ASP A 48 16.79 3.53 -8.36
CA ASP A 48 15.57 4.24 -8.78
C ASP A 48 15.15 3.87 -10.21
N LEU A 49 16.00 3.14 -10.95
CA LEU A 49 15.72 2.74 -12.33
C LEU A 49 14.88 1.47 -12.34
N ASP A 50 13.83 1.50 -13.15
CA ASP A 50 13.01 0.32 -13.40
C ASP A 50 13.83 -0.72 -14.17
N SER A 51 14.09 -1.85 -13.51
CA SER A 51 14.87 -2.96 -14.06
C SER A 51 14.22 -3.61 -15.28
N GLN A 52 12.93 -3.37 -15.55
CA GLN A 52 12.28 -3.78 -16.81
C GLN A 52 12.78 -2.99 -18.02
N LEU A 53 13.23 -1.75 -17.84
CA LEU A 53 13.61 -0.86 -18.94
C LEU A 53 15.05 -1.12 -19.41
N LEU A 54 15.85 -1.80 -18.58
CA LEU A 54 17.28 -1.98 -18.74
C LEU A 54 17.63 -3.47 -18.81
N ARG A 55 18.64 -3.82 -19.61
CA ARG A 55 19.19 -5.18 -19.70
C ARG A 55 20.70 -5.14 -19.53
N GLY A 56 21.24 -6.10 -18.78
CA GLY A 56 22.66 -6.39 -18.76
C GLY A 56 23.05 -7.31 -19.91
N GLY A 57 24.09 -6.94 -20.66
CA GLY A 57 24.77 -7.78 -21.63
C GLY A 57 25.73 -8.76 -20.95
N SER A 58 26.12 -9.82 -21.66
CA SER A 58 27.09 -10.81 -21.19
C SER A 58 28.49 -10.24 -20.95
N ASP A 59 28.76 -9.04 -21.46
CA ASP A 59 29.97 -8.23 -21.32
C ASP A 59 29.86 -7.20 -20.18
N GLY A 60 28.76 -7.18 -19.43
CA GLY A 60 28.51 -6.21 -18.35
C GLY A 60 28.02 -4.85 -18.83
N ALA A 61 27.74 -4.67 -20.14
CA ALA A 61 27.16 -3.45 -20.66
C ALA A 61 25.65 -3.37 -20.37
N ILE A 62 25.15 -2.20 -19.98
CA ILE A 62 23.74 -1.95 -19.71
C ILE A 62 23.12 -1.27 -20.93
N GLY A 63 22.06 -1.85 -21.49
CA GLY A 63 21.31 -1.25 -22.60
C GLY A 63 19.82 -1.27 -22.38
N LEU A 64 19.05 -0.74 -23.33
CA LEU A 64 17.59 -0.77 -23.27
C LEU A 64 17.03 -2.16 -23.59
N THR A 65 15.99 -2.54 -22.85
CA THR A 65 15.08 -3.60 -23.28
C THR A 65 14.13 -3.09 -24.38
N THR A 66 13.38 -4.01 -24.98
CA THR A 66 12.26 -3.63 -25.84
C THR A 66 11.23 -2.77 -25.07
N GLU A 67 10.95 -3.10 -23.82
CA GLU A 67 10.04 -2.32 -22.95
C GLU A 67 10.60 -0.92 -22.67
N GLY A 68 11.92 -0.78 -22.45
CA GLY A 68 12.60 0.51 -22.29
C GLY A 68 12.45 1.43 -23.51
N ARG A 69 12.63 0.88 -24.72
CA ARG A 69 12.40 1.63 -25.97
C ARG A 69 10.95 2.01 -26.18
N GLU A 70 10.03 1.10 -25.87
CA GLU A 70 8.60 1.38 -25.97
C GLU A 70 8.16 2.43 -24.95
N TRP A 71 8.72 2.41 -23.74
CA TRP A 71 8.50 3.43 -22.72
C TRP A 71 8.94 4.81 -23.20
N LEU A 72 10.15 4.92 -23.79
CA LEU A 72 10.64 6.18 -24.38
C LEU A 72 9.69 6.73 -25.46
N LEU A 73 9.26 5.87 -26.38
CA LEU A 73 8.32 6.26 -27.44
C LEU A 73 7.01 6.80 -26.88
N GLU A 74 6.54 6.25 -25.75
CA GLU A 74 5.32 6.71 -25.09
C GLU A 74 5.56 7.97 -24.25
N ALA A 75 6.67 8.07 -23.51
CA ALA A 75 7.05 9.25 -22.72
C ALA A 75 7.25 10.49 -23.60
N ASP A 76 7.71 10.32 -24.84
CA ASP A 76 7.92 11.41 -25.80
C ASP A 76 6.64 11.90 -26.48
N ARG A 77 5.54 11.16 -26.37
CA ARG A 77 4.26 11.64 -26.89
C ARG A 77 3.77 12.79 -26.01
N PRO A 78 3.47 13.96 -26.60
CA PRO A 78 3.00 15.10 -25.83
C PRO A 78 1.72 14.74 -25.07
N ALA A 79 1.65 15.15 -23.80
CA ALA A 79 0.42 15.07 -23.04
C ALA A 79 -0.69 15.86 -23.76
N ARG A 80 -1.93 15.37 -23.66
CA ARG A 80 -3.07 16.14 -24.15
C ARG A 80 -3.27 17.37 -23.29
N ASP A 81 -3.76 18.45 -23.89
CA ASP A 81 -4.30 19.56 -23.11
C ASP A 81 -5.66 19.14 -22.52
N TRP A 82 -5.61 18.44 -21.39
CA TRP A 82 -6.77 17.90 -20.71
C TRP A 82 -7.74 19.00 -20.23
N ALA A 83 -7.21 20.20 -19.96
CA ALA A 83 -8.02 21.36 -19.56
C ALA A 83 -8.90 21.86 -20.73
N ARG A 84 -8.43 21.75 -21.97
CA ARG A 84 -9.21 22.08 -23.18
C ARG A 84 -9.95 20.90 -23.79
N HIS A 85 -9.56 19.67 -23.44
CA HIS A 85 -10.17 18.45 -23.96
C HIS A 85 -11.53 18.17 -23.29
N VAL A 86 -12.58 18.85 -23.76
CA VAL A 86 -13.98 18.54 -23.42
C VAL A 86 -14.58 17.75 -24.58
N ALA A 87 -14.46 16.43 -24.57
CA ALA A 87 -15.17 15.59 -25.53
C ALA A 87 -16.64 15.47 -25.10
N PRO A 88 -17.63 16.07 -25.79
CA PRO A 88 -19.04 15.91 -25.43
C PRO A 88 -19.42 14.43 -25.49
N PRO A 89 -20.26 13.90 -24.57
CA PRO A 89 -21.13 14.60 -23.60
C PRO A 89 -20.51 14.83 -22.21
N SER A 90 -19.19 14.75 -22.09
CA SER A 90 -18.53 14.75 -20.79
C SER A 90 -18.45 16.15 -20.12
N PRO A 91 -18.68 16.27 -18.80
CA PRO A 91 -18.33 17.49 -18.07
C PRO A 91 -16.81 17.73 -18.04
N PRO A 92 -16.35 18.97 -17.79
CA PRO A 92 -14.94 19.28 -17.58
C PRO A 92 -14.33 18.45 -16.46
N LEU A 93 -13.04 18.14 -16.60
CA LEU A 93 -12.28 17.46 -15.55
C LEU A 93 -12.06 18.38 -14.34
N ARG A 94 -11.99 17.77 -13.16
CA ARG A 94 -11.53 18.45 -11.94
C ARG A 94 -10.02 18.68 -12.04
N ALA A 95 -9.51 19.69 -11.33
CA ALA A 95 -8.07 20.02 -11.33
C ALA A 95 -7.20 18.78 -11.03
N TRP A 96 -7.51 18.05 -9.94
CA TRP A 96 -6.77 16.85 -9.58
C TRP A 96 -6.82 15.75 -10.66
N GLN A 97 -7.91 15.63 -11.42
CA GLN A 97 -8.02 14.63 -12.49
C GLN A 97 -7.11 14.97 -13.67
N THR A 98 -6.97 16.26 -13.96
CA THR A 98 -6.04 16.78 -14.97
C THR A 98 -4.61 16.52 -14.53
N GLU A 99 -4.24 16.93 -13.30
CA GLU A 99 -2.92 16.67 -12.72
C GLU A 99 -2.56 15.17 -12.69
N ALA A 100 -3.54 14.32 -12.38
CA ALA A 100 -3.31 12.88 -12.34
C ALA A 100 -3.09 12.28 -13.73
N LEU A 101 -3.80 12.77 -14.76
CA LEU A 101 -3.57 12.40 -16.16
C LEU A 101 -2.23 12.93 -16.67
N ASP A 102 -1.87 14.18 -16.36
CA ASP A 102 -0.56 14.77 -16.69
C ASP A 102 0.58 14.00 -16.05
N SER A 103 0.43 13.61 -14.78
CA SER A 103 1.39 12.75 -14.11
C SER A 103 1.49 11.40 -14.83
N TRP A 104 0.38 10.70 -15.07
CA TRP A 104 0.39 9.43 -15.79
C TRP A 104 1.00 9.52 -17.21
N SER A 105 0.70 10.59 -17.96
CA SER A 105 1.28 10.84 -19.29
C SER A 105 2.79 11.09 -19.23
N SER A 106 3.27 11.92 -18.30
CA SER A 106 4.72 12.16 -18.10
C SER A 106 5.47 10.92 -17.60
N HIS A 107 4.73 9.94 -17.09
CA HIS A 107 5.22 8.65 -16.61
C HIS A 107 5.16 7.57 -17.71
N GLY A 108 5.16 7.97 -18.98
CA GLY A 108 5.13 7.08 -20.14
C GLY A 108 3.79 6.37 -20.35
N ARG A 109 2.71 6.85 -19.71
CA ARG A 109 1.41 6.16 -19.61
C ARG A 109 1.48 4.84 -18.86
N HIS A 110 2.37 4.78 -17.87
CA HIS A 110 2.54 3.70 -16.90
C HIS A 110 2.46 4.28 -15.49
N GLY A 111 1.59 3.71 -14.66
CA GLY A 111 1.55 4.11 -13.26
C GLY A 111 0.25 3.80 -12.55
N VAL A 112 0.27 4.05 -11.25
CA VAL A 112 -0.91 3.94 -10.39
C VAL A 112 -1.35 5.32 -9.92
N ILE A 113 -2.64 5.60 -10.00
CA ILE A 113 -3.27 6.78 -9.43
C ILE A 113 -4.02 6.35 -8.18
N GLU A 114 -3.56 6.84 -7.04
CA GLU A 114 -4.19 6.63 -5.74
C GLU A 114 -5.08 7.84 -5.42
N ALA A 115 -6.38 7.62 -5.32
CA ALA A 115 -7.31 8.70 -5.00
C ALA A 115 -8.42 8.17 -4.11
N VAL A 116 -8.81 8.92 -3.08
CA VAL A 116 -9.91 8.51 -2.19
C VAL A 116 -11.20 8.23 -2.97
N THR A 117 -12.08 7.39 -2.42
CA THR A 117 -13.35 7.06 -3.08
C THR A 117 -14.26 8.29 -3.20
N GLY A 118 -15.20 8.29 -4.13
CA GLY A 118 -16.11 9.43 -4.37
C GLY A 118 -15.50 10.62 -5.15
N THR A 119 -14.19 10.63 -5.39
CA THR A 119 -13.51 11.74 -6.11
C THR A 119 -13.71 11.75 -7.61
N GLY A 120 -14.16 10.62 -8.19
CA GLY A 120 -14.34 10.45 -9.64
C GLY A 120 -13.17 9.74 -10.35
N LYS A 121 -12.47 8.81 -9.68
CA LYS A 121 -11.41 7.97 -10.27
C LYS A 121 -11.73 7.38 -11.63
N SER A 122 -12.93 6.81 -11.79
CA SER A 122 -13.34 6.20 -13.06
C SER A 122 -13.28 7.19 -14.23
N ARG A 123 -13.41 8.50 -13.96
CA ARG A 123 -13.31 9.52 -15.00
C ARG A 123 -11.90 9.65 -15.57
N VAL A 124 -10.88 9.47 -14.74
CA VAL A 124 -9.48 9.42 -15.19
C VAL A 124 -9.29 8.25 -16.17
N GLY A 125 -9.80 7.06 -15.83
CA GLY A 125 -9.77 5.91 -16.73
C GLY A 125 -10.54 6.12 -18.03
N VAL A 126 -11.69 6.81 -17.99
CA VAL A 126 -12.47 7.16 -19.19
C VAL A 126 -11.67 8.02 -20.17
N GLU A 127 -10.95 9.03 -19.69
CA GLU A 127 -10.16 9.90 -20.57
C GLU A 127 -8.86 9.23 -21.04
N ALA A 128 -8.21 8.42 -20.18
CA ALA A 128 -7.09 7.57 -20.60
C ALA A 128 -7.52 6.58 -21.71
N ALA A 129 -8.71 5.98 -21.59
CA ALA A 129 -9.28 5.13 -22.63
C ALA A 129 -9.54 5.89 -23.93
N ARG A 130 -10.01 7.14 -23.85
CA ARG A 130 -10.23 7.98 -25.03
C ARG A 130 -8.93 8.30 -25.75
N GLU A 131 -7.90 8.73 -25.02
CA GLU A 131 -6.57 8.98 -25.58
C GLU A 131 -6.00 7.71 -26.23
N ALA A 132 -6.13 6.57 -25.56
CA ALA A 132 -5.69 5.29 -26.11
C ALA A 132 -6.37 4.96 -27.44
N LEU A 133 -7.70 5.10 -27.53
CA LEU A 133 -8.43 4.82 -28.78
C LEU A 133 -8.01 5.74 -29.93
N ASP A 134 -7.81 7.02 -29.65
CA ASP A 134 -7.36 7.99 -30.65
C ASP A 134 -5.93 7.69 -31.14
N ASP A 135 -5.11 7.09 -30.29
CA ASP A 135 -3.75 6.63 -30.62
C ASP A 135 -3.71 5.22 -31.24
N ASP A 136 -4.87 4.66 -31.60
CA ASP A 136 -5.07 3.31 -32.11
C ASP A 136 -4.65 2.17 -31.15
N TYR A 137 -4.97 2.34 -29.87
CA TYR A 137 -4.91 1.28 -28.87
C TYR A 137 -6.29 0.65 -28.66
N ASP A 138 -6.32 -0.63 -28.29
CA ASP A 138 -7.49 -1.23 -27.65
C ASP A 138 -7.42 -1.05 -26.14
N VAL A 139 -8.57 -1.09 -25.48
CA VAL A 139 -8.67 -0.83 -24.03
C VAL A 139 -9.24 -2.04 -23.32
N ILE A 140 -8.55 -2.47 -22.27
CA ILE A 140 -9.03 -3.48 -21.34
C ILE A 140 -9.25 -2.81 -19.99
N VAL A 141 -10.48 -2.86 -19.49
CA VAL A 141 -10.82 -2.45 -18.14
C VAL A 141 -10.99 -3.69 -17.28
N MET A 142 -10.09 -3.89 -16.34
CA MET A 142 -10.10 -5.00 -15.41
C MET A 142 -10.67 -4.55 -14.06
N VAL A 143 -11.68 -5.28 -13.59
CA VAL A 143 -12.39 -4.99 -12.33
C VAL A 143 -12.53 -6.25 -11.48
N PRO A 144 -12.76 -6.14 -10.16
CA PRO A 144 -12.85 -7.30 -9.29
C PRO A 144 -14.22 -8.01 -9.33
N THR A 145 -15.31 -7.30 -9.67
CA THR A 145 -16.68 -7.84 -9.55
C THR A 145 -17.53 -7.59 -10.80
N ILE A 146 -18.54 -8.43 -11.03
CA ILE A 146 -19.49 -8.27 -12.15
C ILE A 146 -20.32 -6.98 -12.03
N ASP A 147 -20.65 -6.55 -10.81
CA ASP A 147 -21.29 -5.26 -10.57
C ASP A 147 -20.45 -4.09 -11.11
N LEU A 148 -19.13 -4.13 -10.91
CA LEU A 148 -18.23 -3.13 -11.49
C LEU A 148 -18.13 -3.23 -13.01
N VAL A 149 -18.24 -4.43 -13.59
CA VAL A 149 -18.29 -4.58 -15.06
C VAL A 149 -19.48 -3.80 -15.62
N GLU A 150 -20.67 -4.01 -15.07
CA GLU A 150 -21.89 -3.30 -15.50
C GLU A 150 -21.75 -1.79 -15.30
N GLN A 151 -21.20 -1.35 -14.16
CA GLN A 151 -20.99 0.06 -13.85
C GLN A 151 -20.01 0.72 -14.82
N TRP A 152 -18.88 0.08 -15.12
CA TRP A 152 -17.88 0.60 -16.05
C TRP A 152 -18.40 0.63 -17.48
N VAL A 153 -19.07 -0.42 -17.94
CA VAL A 153 -19.71 -0.45 -19.27
C VAL A 153 -20.70 0.70 -19.42
N LYS A 154 -21.54 0.93 -18.41
CA LYS A 154 -22.48 2.05 -18.39
C LYS A 154 -21.74 3.39 -18.42
N THR A 155 -20.71 3.55 -17.60
CA THR A 155 -19.92 4.80 -17.49
C THR A 155 -19.25 5.14 -18.83
N LEU A 156 -18.55 4.19 -19.45
CA LEU A 156 -17.88 4.37 -20.74
C LEU A 156 -18.88 4.77 -21.84
N ARG A 157 -20.03 4.09 -21.92
CA ARG A 157 -21.08 4.41 -22.89
C ARG A 157 -21.71 5.78 -22.64
N GLN A 158 -21.95 6.16 -21.38
CA GLN A 158 -22.48 7.47 -21.01
C GLN A 158 -21.52 8.61 -21.39
N HIS A 159 -20.20 8.37 -21.33
CA HIS A 159 -19.18 9.29 -21.81
C HIS A 159 -18.91 9.19 -23.31
N GLY A 160 -19.73 8.46 -24.06
CA GLY A 160 -19.68 8.40 -25.52
C GLY A 160 -18.54 7.57 -26.09
N LEU A 161 -17.93 6.67 -25.32
CA LEU A 161 -16.91 5.78 -25.88
C LEU A 161 -17.55 4.69 -26.75
N PRO A 162 -17.00 4.41 -27.94
CA PRO A 162 -17.57 3.45 -28.87
C PRO A 162 -17.24 2.01 -28.47
N SER A 163 -17.97 1.05 -29.04
CA SER A 163 -17.55 -0.35 -29.13
C SER A 163 -17.17 -0.99 -27.76
N VAL A 164 -18.00 -0.74 -26.74
CA VAL A 164 -17.81 -1.23 -25.36
C VAL A 164 -18.51 -2.58 -25.15
N GLY A 165 -17.73 -3.62 -24.88
CA GLY A 165 -18.18 -4.98 -24.59
C GLY A 165 -17.87 -5.40 -23.15
N ALA A 166 -18.62 -6.41 -22.66
CA ALA A 166 -18.42 -7.02 -21.36
C ALA A 166 -17.86 -8.45 -21.49
N LEU A 167 -16.99 -8.85 -20.57
CA LEU A 167 -16.43 -10.19 -20.47
C LEU A 167 -16.61 -10.73 -19.05
N GLY A 168 -17.42 -11.78 -18.91
CA GLY A 168 -17.84 -12.33 -17.61
C GLY A 168 -19.36 -12.49 -17.51
N ASP A 169 -19.83 -13.30 -16.56
CA ASP A 169 -21.27 -13.62 -16.36
C ASP A 169 -21.99 -14.08 -17.65
N GLY A 170 -21.33 -14.95 -18.41
CA GLY A 170 -21.83 -15.48 -19.70
C GLY A 170 -21.60 -14.56 -20.91
N GLN A 171 -21.17 -13.30 -20.70
CA GLN A 171 -20.78 -12.39 -21.79
C GLN A 171 -19.39 -12.73 -22.34
N ARG A 172 -19.21 -12.64 -23.66
CA ARG A 172 -17.98 -13.03 -24.37
C ARG A 172 -17.48 -11.94 -25.33
N ALA A 173 -17.30 -10.72 -24.84
CA ALA A 173 -16.65 -9.68 -25.64
C ALA A 173 -15.22 -10.07 -26.02
N SER A 174 -14.79 -9.66 -27.22
CA SER A 174 -13.43 -9.91 -27.72
C SER A 174 -12.95 -8.73 -28.55
N LEU A 175 -11.62 -8.59 -28.69
CA LEU A 175 -11.00 -7.51 -29.47
C LEU A 175 -11.31 -7.58 -30.97
N ARG A 176 -11.89 -8.69 -31.45
CA ARG A 176 -12.41 -8.81 -32.82
C ARG A 176 -13.71 -8.03 -33.05
N SER A 177 -14.46 -7.78 -31.98
CA SER A 177 -15.81 -7.21 -32.03
C SER A 177 -15.92 -5.88 -31.29
N HIS A 178 -15.02 -5.64 -30.33
CA HIS A 178 -15.05 -4.51 -29.43
C HIS A 178 -13.66 -3.88 -29.33
N ARG A 179 -13.57 -2.55 -29.40
CA ARG A 179 -12.33 -1.81 -29.10
C ARG A 179 -12.08 -1.68 -27.60
N ILE A 180 -13.14 -1.82 -26.78
CA ILE A 180 -13.06 -1.77 -25.32
C ILE A 180 -13.71 -3.01 -24.72
N ILE A 181 -12.95 -3.73 -23.89
CA ILE A 181 -13.44 -4.87 -23.10
C ILE A 181 -13.42 -4.49 -21.64
N VAL A 182 -14.56 -4.63 -20.96
CA VAL A 182 -14.65 -4.55 -19.50
C VAL A 182 -14.86 -5.95 -18.97
N GLY A 183 -13.98 -6.44 -18.10
CA GLY A 183 -14.09 -7.80 -17.59
C GLY A 183 -13.59 -7.98 -16.17
N THR A 184 -14.06 -9.06 -15.53
CA THR A 184 -13.51 -9.43 -14.23
C THR A 184 -12.11 -10.00 -14.38
N VAL A 185 -11.27 -9.84 -13.36
CA VAL A 185 -9.96 -10.50 -13.31
C VAL A 185 -10.05 -12.01 -13.60
N GLN A 186 -11.11 -12.66 -13.10
CA GLN A 186 -11.36 -14.09 -13.31
C GLN A 186 -11.69 -14.45 -14.76
N SER A 187 -12.33 -13.55 -15.50
CA SER A 187 -12.62 -13.80 -16.92
C SER A 187 -11.43 -13.44 -17.81
N LEU A 188 -10.65 -12.42 -17.41
CA LEU A 188 -9.51 -11.92 -18.18
C LEU A 188 -8.25 -12.79 -18.04
N TYR A 189 -8.00 -13.43 -16.89
CA TYR A 189 -6.77 -14.23 -16.72
C TYR A 189 -6.79 -15.56 -17.49
N LEU A 190 -7.98 -16.10 -17.81
CA LEU A 190 -8.10 -17.39 -18.52
C LEU A 190 -7.62 -17.29 -19.97
N GLU A 191 -7.98 -16.20 -20.65
CA GLU A 191 -7.55 -15.90 -22.00
C GLU A 191 -7.38 -14.38 -22.12
N PRO A 192 -6.22 -13.84 -21.69
CA PRO A 192 -5.96 -12.40 -21.73
C PRO A 192 -6.07 -11.89 -23.16
N PRO A 193 -6.95 -10.90 -23.45
CA PRO A 193 -7.06 -10.35 -24.78
C PRO A 193 -5.75 -9.66 -25.17
N THR A 194 -5.12 -10.10 -26.25
CA THR A 194 -3.85 -9.55 -26.72
C THR A 194 -3.96 -9.03 -28.15
N ARG A 195 -3.04 -8.13 -28.51
CA ARG A 195 -2.80 -7.70 -29.89
C ARG A 195 -1.36 -8.02 -30.27
N PRO A 196 -1.07 -8.39 -31.53
CA PRO A 196 0.30 -8.68 -31.97
C PRO A 196 1.26 -7.49 -31.81
N ASP A 197 0.75 -6.27 -31.93
CA ASP A 197 1.53 -5.04 -31.79
C ASP A 197 1.64 -4.56 -30.33
N GLY A 198 0.99 -5.23 -29.37
CA GLY A 198 0.99 -4.83 -27.95
C GLY A 198 0.24 -3.52 -27.65
N LYS A 199 -0.43 -2.90 -28.62
CA LYS A 199 -1.14 -1.61 -28.45
C LYS A 199 -2.42 -1.77 -27.65
N ILE A 200 -2.27 -2.07 -26.37
CA ILE A 200 -3.33 -2.21 -25.39
C ILE A 200 -3.06 -1.29 -24.21
N LEU A 201 -4.08 -0.53 -23.82
CA LEU A 201 -4.16 0.10 -22.51
C LEU A 201 -4.89 -0.83 -21.55
N LEU A 202 -4.21 -1.23 -20.47
CA LEU A 202 -4.86 -1.81 -19.31
C LEU A 202 -5.25 -0.72 -18.32
N ILE A 203 -6.52 -0.65 -17.99
CA ILE A 203 -7.06 0.10 -16.85
C ILE A 203 -7.44 -0.92 -15.78
N ALA A 204 -6.62 -1.03 -14.74
CA ALA A 204 -6.86 -1.92 -13.61
C ALA A 204 -7.54 -1.14 -12.47
N ASP A 205 -8.85 -1.29 -12.32
CA ASP A 205 -9.59 -0.70 -11.21
C ASP A 205 -9.46 -1.55 -9.95
N GLU A 206 -9.30 -0.91 -8.80
CA GLU A 206 -8.89 -1.55 -7.54
C GLU A 206 -7.60 -2.37 -7.73
N CYS A 207 -6.61 -1.79 -8.42
CA CYS A 207 -5.38 -2.46 -8.86
C CYS A 207 -4.61 -3.15 -7.73
N HIS A 208 -4.77 -2.64 -6.51
CA HIS A 208 -4.22 -3.23 -5.30
C HIS A 208 -4.61 -4.71 -5.16
N ARG A 209 -5.70 -5.20 -5.77
CA ARG A 209 -6.13 -6.61 -5.67
C ARG A 209 -5.35 -7.60 -6.54
N TYR A 210 -4.61 -7.13 -7.53
CA TYR A 210 -4.08 -8.00 -8.59
C TYR A 210 -2.62 -8.40 -8.42
N GLY A 211 -1.99 -7.99 -7.33
CA GLY A 211 -0.57 -8.24 -7.07
C GLY A 211 -0.22 -9.65 -6.64
N ALA A 212 -1.12 -10.35 -5.94
CA ALA A 212 -0.84 -11.66 -5.35
C ALA A 212 -1.52 -12.83 -6.08
N GLY A 213 -0.85 -13.99 -6.03
CA GLY A 213 -1.38 -15.27 -6.48
C GLY A 213 -1.70 -15.34 -7.98
N GLN A 214 -2.70 -16.14 -8.33
CA GLN A 214 -3.08 -16.45 -9.72
C GLN A 214 -3.50 -15.22 -10.54
N TRP A 215 -3.89 -14.11 -9.88
CA TRP A 215 -4.38 -12.90 -10.53
C TRP A 215 -3.29 -12.14 -11.29
N ARG A 216 -2.01 -12.33 -10.93
CA ARG A 216 -0.86 -11.74 -11.64
C ARG A 216 -0.86 -12.10 -13.13
N ARG A 217 -1.42 -13.27 -13.52
CA ARG A 217 -1.51 -13.69 -14.92
C ARG A 217 -2.39 -12.79 -15.78
N ALA A 218 -3.33 -12.05 -15.17
CA ALA A 218 -4.15 -11.07 -15.89
C ALA A 218 -3.37 -9.77 -16.22
N LEU A 219 -2.27 -9.51 -15.51
CA LEU A 219 -1.36 -8.39 -15.75
C LEU A 219 -0.37 -8.78 -16.86
N HIS A 220 -0.87 -8.85 -18.08
CA HIS A 220 -0.07 -9.31 -19.23
C HIS A 220 1.02 -8.28 -19.57
N ALA A 221 2.26 -8.74 -19.72
CA ALA A 221 3.43 -7.87 -19.98
C ALA A 221 3.33 -7.13 -21.31
N SER A 222 2.70 -7.72 -22.33
CA SER A 222 2.57 -7.11 -23.67
C SER A 222 1.70 -5.86 -23.73
N TYR A 223 1.04 -5.45 -22.63
CA TYR A 223 0.24 -4.24 -22.61
C TYR A 223 1.16 -3.02 -22.47
N ARG A 224 1.23 -2.24 -23.55
CA ARG A 224 2.11 -1.08 -23.69
C ARG A 224 1.72 0.14 -22.87
N ARG A 225 0.47 0.25 -22.41
CA ARG A 225 0.03 1.31 -21.51
C ARG A 225 -0.68 0.70 -20.31
N ARG A 226 -0.38 1.19 -19.12
CA ARG A 226 -0.80 0.59 -17.85
C ARG A 226 -1.27 1.69 -16.90
N LEU A 227 -2.54 1.62 -16.50
CA LEU A 227 -3.13 2.54 -15.54
C LEU A 227 -3.76 1.76 -14.39
N GLY A 228 -3.15 1.83 -13.21
CA GLY A 228 -3.75 1.35 -11.98
C GLY A 228 -4.60 2.43 -11.33
N LEU A 229 -5.82 2.10 -10.89
CA LEU A 229 -6.67 2.98 -10.11
C LEU A 229 -6.94 2.30 -8.76
N THR A 230 -6.69 3.01 -7.66
CA THR A 230 -7.00 2.48 -6.33
C THR A 230 -7.32 3.59 -5.34
N ALA A 231 -8.03 3.26 -4.26
CA ALA A 231 -8.19 4.15 -3.13
C ALA A 231 -7.06 4.04 -2.10
N THR A 232 -6.34 2.92 -2.10
CA THR A 232 -5.19 2.64 -1.26
C THR A 232 -4.22 1.75 -2.00
N PHE A 233 -2.95 2.14 -2.10
CA PHE A 233 -1.93 1.31 -2.75
C PHE A 233 -1.17 0.38 -1.80
N GLU A 234 -1.25 0.63 -0.49
CA GLU A 234 -0.60 -0.18 0.54
C GLU A 234 -1.11 -1.63 0.57
N ARG A 235 -0.19 -2.58 0.69
CA ARG A 235 -0.44 -4.02 0.92
C ARG A 235 0.56 -4.54 1.95
N ASN A 236 0.17 -5.57 2.69
CA ASN A 236 1.02 -6.24 3.68
C ASN A 236 1.44 -7.66 3.20
N ASP A 237 1.38 -7.92 1.90
CA ASP A 237 1.74 -9.20 1.29
C ASP A 237 2.68 -8.99 0.09
N ASP A 238 3.30 -10.08 -0.38
CA ASP A 238 4.28 -10.12 -1.49
C ASP A 238 3.74 -9.61 -2.84
N GLY A 239 2.43 -9.31 -2.92
CA GLY A 239 1.80 -8.77 -4.10
C GLY A 239 2.17 -7.31 -4.39
N LEU A 240 2.70 -6.56 -3.41
CA LEU A 240 3.09 -5.16 -3.61
C LEU A 240 4.23 -5.03 -4.63
N GLU A 241 5.28 -5.82 -4.48
CA GLU A 241 6.42 -5.82 -5.40
C GLU A 241 6.00 -6.14 -6.84
N SER A 242 5.09 -7.11 -7.00
CA SER A 242 4.54 -7.46 -8.31
C SER A 242 3.80 -6.29 -8.96
N LEU A 243 3.06 -5.49 -8.18
CA LEU A 243 2.36 -4.31 -8.68
C LEU A 243 3.32 -3.16 -8.97
N LEU A 244 4.29 -2.91 -8.10
CA LEU A 244 5.35 -1.92 -8.33
C LEU A 244 6.08 -2.24 -9.64
N HIS A 245 6.52 -3.49 -9.81
CA HIS A 245 7.17 -3.94 -11.02
C HIS A 245 6.26 -3.81 -12.25
N TYR A 246 4.99 -4.19 -12.17
CA TYR A 246 4.11 -4.14 -13.33
C TYR A 246 3.69 -2.72 -13.75
N PHE A 247 3.45 -1.82 -12.80
CA PHE A 247 3.02 -0.44 -13.08
C PHE A 247 4.18 0.56 -13.17
N GLY A 248 5.43 0.11 -13.02
CA GLY A 248 6.62 0.95 -13.13
C GLY A 248 6.84 1.86 -11.92
N GLY A 249 6.64 1.32 -10.71
CA GLY A 249 6.97 1.97 -9.43
C GLY A 249 5.77 2.34 -8.55
N PRO A 250 5.98 3.20 -7.53
CA PRO A 250 4.94 3.65 -6.62
C PRO A 250 3.86 4.49 -7.35
N PRO A 251 2.73 4.80 -6.70
CA PRO A 251 1.70 5.63 -7.30
C PRO A 251 2.23 6.98 -7.77
N VAL A 252 1.97 7.28 -9.04
CA VAL A 252 2.45 8.48 -9.76
C VAL A 252 1.66 9.73 -9.37
N PHE A 253 0.49 9.54 -8.76
CA PHE A 253 -0.32 10.62 -8.21
C PHE A 253 -1.09 10.11 -6.99
N ARG A 254 -1.14 10.93 -5.94
CA ARG A 254 -1.91 10.64 -4.73
C ARG A 254 -2.82 11.82 -4.34
N ILE A 255 -4.09 11.54 -4.04
CA ILE A 255 -5.00 12.50 -3.42
C ILE A 255 -5.76 11.85 -2.24
N GLY A 256 -5.37 12.26 -1.03
CA GLY A 256 -6.03 11.90 0.23
C GLY A 256 -7.27 12.74 0.56
N PHE A 257 -7.96 12.41 1.64
CA PHE A 257 -9.12 13.18 2.13
C PHE A 257 -8.83 14.65 2.43
N PRO A 258 -7.72 15.04 3.10
CA PRO A 258 -7.46 16.45 3.42
C PRO A 258 -7.48 17.35 2.17
N ARG A 259 -6.76 16.93 1.12
CA ARG A 259 -6.73 17.60 -0.17
C ARG A 259 -8.07 17.52 -0.88
N ALA A 260 -8.72 16.36 -0.90
CA ALA A 260 -10.01 16.20 -1.58
C ALA A 260 -11.11 17.09 -0.97
N ILE A 261 -11.12 17.29 0.34
CA ILE A 261 -12.06 18.20 1.03
C ILE A 261 -11.74 19.65 0.68
N ARG A 262 -10.46 20.05 0.84
CA ARG A 262 -9.97 21.40 0.52
C ARG A 262 -10.28 21.81 -0.92
N ASP A 263 -10.08 20.89 -1.86
CA ASP A 263 -10.29 21.13 -3.30
C ASP A 263 -11.79 21.01 -3.67
N GLY A 264 -12.70 20.80 -2.70
CA GLY A 264 -14.14 20.73 -2.91
C GLY A 264 -14.60 19.50 -3.72
N VAL A 265 -13.82 18.43 -3.71
CA VAL A 265 -14.03 17.20 -4.50
C VAL A 265 -14.93 16.20 -3.75
N VAL A 266 -14.84 16.20 -2.41
CA VAL A 266 -15.68 15.42 -1.49
C VAL A 266 -16.37 16.37 -0.50
N ALA A 267 -17.48 15.93 0.08
CA ALA A 267 -18.22 16.75 1.04
C ALA A 267 -17.46 16.94 2.37
N HIS A 268 -17.59 18.13 2.94
CA HIS A 268 -17.25 18.39 4.33
C HIS A 268 -18.12 17.54 5.27
N TYR A 269 -17.57 17.20 6.43
CA TYR A 269 -18.27 16.40 7.42
C TYR A 269 -17.86 16.72 8.85
N ASP A 270 -18.79 16.43 9.76
CA ASP A 270 -18.60 16.53 11.19
C ASP A 270 -18.54 15.13 11.81
N VAL A 271 -17.77 14.99 12.89
CA VAL A 271 -17.64 13.74 13.65
C VAL A 271 -18.19 13.94 15.04
N GLN A 272 -18.96 12.96 15.49
CA GLN A 272 -19.47 12.92 16.84
C GLN A 272 -19.08 11.62 17.53
N LEU A 273 -18.47 11.74 18.70
CA LEU A 273 -17.93 10.62 19.46
C LEU A 273 -18.90 10.23 20.57
N LEU A 274 -19.26 8.94 20.63
CA LEU A 274 -20.15 8.39 21.65
C LEU A 274 -19.48 7.21 22.35
N GLY A 275 -18.98 7.47 23.56
CA GLY A 275 -18.42 6.45 24.42
C GLY A 275 -19.51 5.63 25.11
N VAL A 276 -19.39 4.30 25.08
CA VAL A 276 -20.31 3.39 25.78
C VAL A 276 -19.56 2.54 26.80
N PRO A 277 -20.12 2.32 28.00
CA PRO A 277 -19.48 1.50 29.01
C PRO A 277 -19.57 0.01 28.64
N LEU A 278 -18.54 -0.76 29.00
CA LEU A 278 -18.64 -2.21 29.09
C LEU A 278 -19.29 -2.58 30.44
N SER A 279 -20.14 -3.61 30.44
CA SER A 279 -20.62 -4.24 31.67
C SER A 279 -19.44 -4.85 32.45
N ALA A 280 -19.65 -5.14 33.75
CA ALA A 280 -18.60 -5.73 34.58
C ALA A 280 -18.06 -7.05 34.01
N ARG A 281 -18.93 -7.86 33.39
CA ARG A 281 -18.55 -9.12 32.74
C ARG A 281 -17.74 -8.87 31.47
N GLU A 282 -18.24 -8.02 30.57
CA GLU A 282 -17.53 -7.67 29.33
C GLU A 282 -16.16 -7.04 29.64
N ARG A 283 -16.07 -6.19 30.66
CA ARG A 283 -14.80 -5.61 31.12
C ARG A 283 -13.81 -6.70 31.54
N ALA A 284 -14.24 -7.65 32.37
CA ALA A 284 -13.37 -8.74 32.81
C ALA A 284 -12.88 -9.61 31.63
N ASP A 285 -13.78 -9.92 30.69
CA ASP A 285 -13.45 -10.69 29.48
C ASP A 285 -12.47 -9.91 28.57
N TYR A 286 -12.64 -8.59 28.43
CA TYR A 286 -11.74 -7.71 27.69
C TYR A 286 -10.35 -7.66 28.35
N ASP A 287 -10.28 -7.39 29.65
CA ASP A 287 -9.02 -7.20 30.37
C ASP A 287 -8.19 -8.50 30.37
N GLU A 288 -8.83 -9.66 30.45
CA GLU A 288 -8.17 -10.96 30.33
C GLU A 288 -7.60 -11.20 28.93
N ALA A 289 -8.40 -10.93 27.90
CA ALA A 289 -7.97 -11.05 26.51
C ALA A 289 -6.83 -10.06 26.19
N ASP A 290 -6.91 -8.83 26.69
CA ASP A 290 -5.91 -7.80 26.46
C ASP A 290 -4.57 -8.12 27.15
N ARG A 291 -4.61 -8.63 28.40
CA ARG A 291 -3.41 -9.16 29.08
C ARG A 291 -2.78 -10.29 28.29
N THR A 292 -3.58 -11.28 27.89
CA THR A 292 -3.10 -12.44 27.13
C THR A 292 -2.47 -12.02 25.79
N ALA A 293 -3.09 -11.09 25.07
CA ALA A 293 -2.56 -10.58 23.81
C ALA A 293 -1.25 -9.81 24.00
N ARG A 294 -1.14 -8.99 25.06
CA ARG A 294 0.10 -8.26 25.40
C ARG A 294 1.24 -9.22 25.75
N ASP A 295 1.00 -10.20 26.61
CA ASP A 295 2.01 -11.17 27.03
C ASP A 295 2.50 -12.02 25.87
N ALA A 296 1.57 -12.47 25.01
CA ALA A 296 1.93 -13.22 23.80
C ALA A 296 2.68 -12.34 22.79
N ARG A 297 2.31 -11.07 22.62
CA ARG A 297 3.04 -10.13 21.74
C ARG A 297 4.47 -9.96 22.21
N ILE A 298 4.72 -9.76 23.50
CA ILE A 298 6.08 -9.63 24.05
C ILE A 298 6.92 -10.87 23.73
N GLN A 299 6.35 -12.07 23.90
CA GLN A 299 7.03 -13.32 23.58
C GLN A 299 7.38 -13.45 22.09
N LEU A 300 6.45 -13.06 21.20
CA LEU A 300 6.67 -13.08 19.75
C LEU A 300 7.75 -12.07 19.33
N LEU A 301 7.72 -10.84 19.87
CA LEU A 301 8.75 -9.85 19.59
C LEU A 301 10.13 -10.31 20.06
N SER A 302 10.23 -10.91 21.25
CA SER A 302 11.48 -11.52 21.74
C SER A 302 11.96 -12.69 20.89
N ALA A 303 11.06 -13.34 20.14
CA ALA A 303 11.39 -14.39 19.17
C ALA A 303 11.76 -13.86 17.77
N GLY A 304 11.92 -12.53 17.62
CA GLY A 304 12.36 -11.90 16.37
C GLY A 304 11.23 -11.47 15.43
N PHE A 305 9.96 -11.51 15.87
CA PHE A 305 8.85 -11.00 15.05
C PHE A 305 8.95 -9.48 14.91
N PRO A 306 8.60 -8.91 13.74
CA PRO A 306 8.70 -7.47 13.52
C PRO A 306 7.76 -6.71 14.46
N ALA A 307 8.23 -5.61 15.05
CA ALA A 307 7.41 -4.78 15.93
C ALA A 307 6.40 -3.93 15.15
N GLU A 308 6.87 -3.36 14.04
CA GLU A 308 6.13 -2.49 13.12
C GLU A 308 6.63 -2.72 11.67
N PRO A 309 5.80 -2.44 10.65
CA PRO A 309 4.38 -2.06 10.77
C PRO A 309 3.54 -3.22 11.33
N PHE A 310 2.54 -2.90 12.16
CA PHE A 310 1.67 -3.90 12.80
C PHE A 310 1.07 -4.94 11.84
N GLY A 311 0.87 -4.55 10.57
CA GLY A 311 0.46 -5.46 9.51
C GLY A 311 1.43 -6.61 9.25
N ALA A 312 2.74 -6.32 9.21
CA ALA A 312 3.80 -7.33 9.04
C ALA A 312 3.89 -8.25 10.27
N PHE A 313 3.76 -7.68 11.47
CA PHE A 313 3.65 -8.47 12.70
C PHE A 313 2.50 -9.47 12.63
N LEU A 314 1.29 -9.00 12.29
CA LEU A 314 0.11 -9.86 12.24
C LEU A 314 0.22 -10.95 11.16
N HIS A 315 0.87 -10.65 10.03
CA HIS A 315 1.15 -11.62 8.95
C HIS A 315 2.03 -12.76 9.44
N GLU A 316 3.18 -12.45 10.07
CA GLU A 316 4.07 -13.47 10.62
C GLU A 316 3.40 -14.29 11.71
N VAL A 317 2.58 -13.67 12.55
CA VAL A 317 1.81 -14.39 13.59
C VAL A 317 0.79 -15.34 12.98
N GLN A 318 0.14 -14.97 11.88
CA GLN A 318 -0.76 -15.88 11.16
C GLN A 318 0.02 -17.06 10.57
N ARG A 319 1.13 -16.78 9.88
CA ARG A 319 1.99 -17.81 9.29
C ARG A 319 2.51 -18.80 10.34
N ALA A 320 2.93 -18.30 11.51
CA ALA A 320 3.40 -19.14 12.60
C ALA A 320 2.29 -19.94 13.30
N ALA A 321 1.04 -19.45 13.26
CA ALA A 321 -0.10 -20.15 13.85
C ALA A 321 -0.66 -21.26 12.94
N ASP A 322 -0.49 -21.10 11.62
CA ASP A 322 -0.82 -22.09 10.61
C ASP A 322 0.20 -23.25 10.65
N ASP A 323 -0.27 -24.47 10.39
CA ASP A 323 0.54 -25.69 10.47
C ASP A 323 1.51 -25.80 9.27
N ASP A 324 2.56 -24.98 9.26
CA ASP A 324 3.75 -25.16 8.42
C ASP A 324 4.41 -26.53 8.74
N PRO A 325 5.13 -27.22 7.83
CA PRO A 325 5.72 -28.53 8.12
C PRO A 325 6.90 -28.51 9.11
N ASP A 326 7.42 -27.33 9.51
CA ASP A 326 8.53 -27.22 10.47
C ASP A 326 8.48 -25.96 11.38
N PRO A 327 7.44 -25.73 12.22
CA PRO A 327 7.42 -24.62 13.16
C PRO A 327 7.85 -25.07 14.57
N ASP A 328 8.59 -24.22 15.30
CA ASP A 328 8.79 -24.39 16.74
C ASP A 328 7.41 -24.46 17.41
N PRO A 329 7.01 -25.61 18.01
CA PRO A 329 5.69 -25.79 18.61
C PRO A 329 5.36 -24.72 19.65
N THR A 330 6.39 -24.19 20.32
CA THR A 330 6.27 -23.13 21.32
C THR A 330 5.80 -21.82 20.69
N ILE A 331 6.39 -21.44 19.54
CA ILE A 331 6.05 -20.20 18.83
C ILE A 331 4.64 -20.30 18.26
N SER A 332 4.29 -21.43 17.65
CA SER A 332 2.93 -21.65 17.12
C SER A 332 1.86 -21.56 18.19
N ASP A 333 2.09 -22.12 19.38
CA ASP A 333 1.13 -22.02 20.48
C ASP A 333 0.99 -20.58 21.00
N VAL A 334 2.09 -19.82 21.08
CA VAL A 334 2.05 -18.40 21.43
C VAL A 334 1.31 -17.59 20.36
N ALA A 335 1.55 -17.87 19.08
CA ALA A 335 0.88 -17.23 17.96
C ALA A 335 -0.63 -17.50 17.96
N ARG A 336 -1.06 -18.77 18.11
CA ARG A 336 -2.48 -19.13 18.24
C ARG A 336 -3.13 -18.48 19.46
N ARG A 337 -2.42 -18.42 20.59
CA ARG A 337 -2.88 -17.73 21.80
C ARG A 337 -3.05 -16.23 21.56
N TYR A 338 -2.10 -15.58 20.88
CA TYR A 338 -2.21 -14.17 20.48
C TYR A 338 -3.44 -13.95 19.61
N LEU A 339 -3.61 -14.71 18.52
CA LEU A 339 -4.72 -14.55 17.59
C LEU A 339 -6.08 -14.74 18.26
N LYS A 340 -6.19 -15.76 19.13
CA LYS A 340 -7.39 -16.02 19.92
C LYS A 340 -7.70 -14.85 20.85
N ALA A 341 -6.73 -14.40 21.65
CA ALA A 341 -6.92 -13.30 22.58
C ALA A 341 -7.24 -11.98 21.85
N PHE A 342 -6.53 -11.69 20.76
CA PHE A 342 -6.79 -10.54 19.90
C PHE A 342 -8.20 -10.58 19.31
N SER A 343 -8.69 -11.75 18.85
CA SER A 343 -10.07 -11.90 18.37
C SER A 343 -11.09 -11.69 19.49
N THR A 344 -10.91 -12.33 20.65
CA THR A 344 -11.81 -12.18 21.80
C THR A 344 -11.94 -10.71 22.22
N ARG A 345 -10.81 -9.99 22.30
CA ARG A 345 -10.78 -8.56 22.63
C ARG A 345 -11.65 -7.76 21.68
N ILE A 346 -11.52 -8.01 20.38
CA ILE A 346 -12.31 -7.37 19.32
C ILE A 346 -13.79 -7.74 19.44
N ASP A 347 -14.11 -9.00 19.71
CA ASP A 347 -15.49 -9.49 19.80
C ASP A 347 -16.26 -8.87 20.97
N VAL A 348 -15.60 -8.70 22.13
CA VAL A 348 -16.16 -8.01 23.30
C VAL A 348 -16.48 -6.54 22.98
N MET A 349 -15.53 -5.80 22.40
CA MET A 349 -15.75 -4.40 22.03
C MET A 349 -16.86 -4.24 20.98
N THR A 350 -16.91 -5.16 20.00
CA THR A 350 -17.90 -5.13 18.92
C THR A 350 -19.29 -5.42 19.44
N SER A 351 -19.44 -6.40 20.32
CA SER A 351 -20.73 -6.96 20.73
C SER A 351 -21.25 -6.39 22.05
N ALA A 352 -20.60 -5.33 22.55
CA ALA A 352 -20.96 -4.72 23.82
C ALA A 352 -22.44 -4.34 23.87
N GLN A 353 -23.15 -4.79 24.90
CA GLN A 353 -24.60 -4.61 25.01
C GLN A 353 -25.01 -3.13 24.95
N ALA A 354 -24.20 -2.25 25.54
CA ALA A 354 -24.43 -0.81 25.52
C ALA A 354 -24.46 -0.21 24.10
N LYS A 355 -23.81 -0.83 23.12
CA LYS A 355 -23.89 -0.42 21.70
C LYS A 355 -25.27 -0.69 21.10
N LEU A 356 -25.89 -1.81 21.46
CA LEU A 356 -27.28 -2.11 21.06
C LEU A 356 -28.26 -1.15 21.74
N GLU A 357 -28.08 -0.87 23.02
CA GLU A 357 -28.93 0.08 23.77
C GLU A 357 -28.90 1.50 23.17
N VAL A 358 -27.70 1.95 22.77
CA VAL A 358 -27.52 3.23 22.08
C VAL A 358 -28.20 3.26 20.71
N THR A 359 -28.34 2.12 20.03
CA THR A 359 -29.02 2.06 18.72
C THR A 359 -30.45 2.56 18.82
N THR A 360 -31.18 2.18 19.87
CA THR A 360 -32.53 2.67 20.16
C THR A 360 -32.55 4.19 20.34
N LYS A 361 -31.56 4.75 21.06
CA LYS A 361 -31.44 6.19 21.26
C LYS A 361 -31.09 6.95 19.97
N LEU A 362 -30.32 6.34 19.08
CA LEU A 362 -29.99 6.90 17.77
C LEU A 362 -31.17 6.85 16.78
N ALA A 363 -32.20 6.05 17.03
CA ALA A 363 -33.32 5.83 16.11
C ALA A 363 -34.00 7.14 15.66
N ALA A 364 -34.27 8.07 16.60
CA ALA A 364 -34.89 9.36 16.28
C ALA A 364 -34.06 10.16 15.27
N ARG A 365 -32.74 10.15 15.45
CA ARG A 365 -31.80 10.86 14.59
C ARG A 365 -31.63 10.18 13.24
N VAL A 366 -31.59 8.85 13.21
CA VAL A 366 -31.63 8.07 11.97
C VAL A 366 -32.90 8.38 11.18
N ASN A 367 -34.06 8.47 11.85
CA ASN A 367 -35.32 8.77 11.18
C ASN A 367 -35.37 10.21 10.61
N ALA A 368 -34.75 11.16 11.33
CA ALA A 368 -34.64 12.56 10.91
C ALA A 368 -33.68 12.78 9.72
N SER A 369 -32.77 11.84 9.48
CA SER A 369 -31.83 11.89 8.36
C SER A 369 -32.51 11.73 7.00
N SER A 370 -31.87 12.25 5.95
CA SER A 370 -32.21 11.99 4.54
C SER A 370 -31.91 10.54 4.14
N GLY A 371 -30.96 9.89 4.83
CA GLY A 371 -30.68 8.47 4.75
C GLY A 371 -29.46 8.15 5.63
N ALA A 372 -29.45 6.96 6.23
CA ALA A 372 -28.37 6.54 7.12
C ALA A 372 -27.74 5.20 6.72
N ILE A 373 -26.45 5.08 7.01
CA ILE A 373 -25.77 3.77 7.01
C ILE A 373 -25.13 3.55 8.37
N LEU A 374 -25.43 2.40 8.96
CA LEU A 374 -24.80 1.95 10.18
C LEU A 374 -23.81 0.84 9.84
N PHE A 375 -22.56 1.03 10.25
CA PHE A 375 -21.47 0.09 10.05
C PHE A 375 -21.25 -0.70 11.33
N THR A 376 -21.28 -2.02 11.23
CA THR A 376 -20.87 -2.95 12.29
C THR A 376 -19.74 -3.84 11.78
N ARG A 377 -19.44 -4.95 12.44
CA ARG A 377 -18.42 -5.94 12.03
C ARG A 377 -18.97 -7.33 11.76
N ARG A 378 -20.11 -7.71 12.35
CA ARG A 378 -20.69 -9.06 12.24
C ARG A 378 -22.08 -9.03 11.62
N VAL A 379 -22.37 -10.00 10.76
CA VAL A 379 -23.69 -10.17 10.12
C VAL A 379 -24.79 -10.23 11.17
N GLY A 380 -24.65 -11.06 12.21
CA GLY A 380 -25.63 -11.15 13.29
C GLY A 380 -25.90 -9.81 13.97
N MET A 381 -24.85 -9.01 14.25
CA MET A 381 -25.04 -7.68 14.83
C MET A 381 -25.73 -6.71 13.85
N ALA A 382 -25.52 -6.87 12.54
CA ALA A 382 -26.23 -6.06 11.55
C ALA A 382 -27.73 -6.37 11.54
N GLU A 383 -28.10 -7.64 11.69
CA GLU A 383 -29.49 -8.09 11.84
C GLU A 383 -30.09 -7.56 13.14
N GLU A 384 -29.39 -7.70 14.27
CA GLU A 384 -29.83 -7.21 15.59
C GLU A 384 -30.05 -5.69 15.61
N ILE A 385 -29.07 -4.90 15.17
CA ILE A 385 -29.18 -3.44 15.06
C ILE A 385 -30.36 -3.05 14.15
N SER A 386 -30.54 -3.76 13.03
CA SER A 386 -31.67 -3.49 12.12
C SER A 386 -33.01 -3.78 12.79
N ALA A 387 -33.13 -4.88 13.52
CA ALA A 387 -34.33 -5.24 14.27
C ALA A 387 -34.64 -4.19 15.35
N THR A 388 -33.63 -3.78 16.13
CA THR A 388 -33.77 -2.72 17.14
C THR A 388 -34.23 -1.39 16.53
N LEU A 389 -33.69 -0.99 15.38
CA LEU A 389 -34.14 0.20 14.66
C LEU A 389 -35.61 0.08 14.22
N VAL A 390 -36.01 -1.08 13.71
CA VAL A 390 -37.40 -1.36 13.30
C VAL A 390 -38.36 -1.32 14.47
N GLU A 391 -38.00 -1.92 15.61
CA GLU A 391 -38.76 -1.86 16.85
C GLU A 391 -38.91 -0.42 17.37
N ALA A 392 -37.88 0.40 17.18
CA ALA A 392 -37.90 1.84 17.47
C ALA A 392 -38.62 2.70 16.41
N GLY A 393 -39.26 2.07 15.41
CA GLY A 393 -40.09 2.74 14.40
C GLY A 393 -39.33 3.25 13.16
N VAL A 394 -38.07 2.89 12.99
CA VAL A 394 -37.25 3.25 11.82
C VAL A 394 -37.37 2.18 10.74
N LYS A 395 -37.61 2.58 9.49
CA LYS A 395 -37.57 1.66 8.36
C LYS A 395 -36.12 1.28 8.03
N ALA A 396 -35.59 0.23 8.65
CA ALA A 396 -34.22 -0.22 8.48
C ALA A 396 -34.15 -1.67 7.96
N ALA A 397 -33.04 -2.03 7.31
CA ALA A 397 -32.76 -3.41 6.91
C ALA A 397 -31.25 -3.72 6.91
N PRO A 398 -30.84 -4.96 7.20
CA PRO A 398 -29.44 -5.33 7.13
C PRO A 398 -28.99 -5.46 5.66
N ILE A 399 -27.69 -5.45 5.39
CA ILE A 399 -27.13 -5.76 4.07
C ILE A 399 -25.77 -6.45 4.22
N HIS A 400 -25.67 -7.70 3.75
CA HIS A 400 -24.48 -8.55 3.92
C HIS A 400 -24.32 -9.54 2.75
N SER A 401 -23.26 -10.34 2.79
CA SER A 401 -22.86 -11.31 1.77
C SER A 401 -23.90 -12.40 1.50
N ASP A 402 -24.65 -12.81 2.52
CA ASP A 402 -25.57 -13.97 2.43
C ASP A 402 -26.86 -13.64 1.67
N LEU A 403 -27.13 -12.34 1.45
CA LEU A 403 -28.22 -11.89 0.60
C LEU A 403 -27.86 -12.11 -0.88
N SER A 404 -28.86 -12.40 -1.70
CA SER A 404 -28.67 -12.42 -3.15
C SER A 404 -28.32 -11.04 -3.70
N ARG A 405 -27.69 -10.99 -4.88
CA ARG A 405 -27.38 -9.75 -5.59
C ARG A 405 -28.64 -8.90 -5.84
N GLY A 406 -29.76 -9.54 -6.16
CA GLY A 406 -31.07 -8.90 -6.33
C GLY A 406 -31.55 -8.24 -5.04
N GLU A 407 -31.53 -8.96 -3.91
CA GLU A 407 -31.96 -8.42 -2.62
C GLU A 407 -31.10 -7.24 -2.14
N ARG A 408 -29.78 -7.32 -2.33
CA ARG A 408 -28.88 -6.20 -2.03
C ARG A 408 -29.26 -4.96 -2.84
N LYS A 409 -29.48 -5.14 -4.15
CA LYS A 409 -29.88 -4.06 -5.07
C LYS A 409 -31.24 -3.46 -4.67
N ASP A 410 -32.20 -4.30 -4.30
CA ASP A 410 -33.54 -3.86 -3.90
C ASP A 410 -33.52 -3.06 -2.60
N ARG A 411 -32.73 -3.47 -1.60
CA ARG A 411 -32.57 -2.74 -0.34
C ARG A 411 -31.93 -1.36 -0.58
N LEU A 412 -30.91 -1.28 -1.42
CA LEU A 412 -30.27 0.00 -1.77
C LEU A 412 -31.17 0.90 -2.61
N ALA A 413 -31.95 0.33 -3.53
CA ALA A 413 -32.97 1.06 -4.28
C ALA A 413 -34.09 1.57 -3.35
N ALA A 414 -34.45 0.81 -2.32
CA ALA A 414 -35.40 1.24 -1.30
C ALA A 414 -34.85 2.37 -0.44
N LEU A 415 -33.57 2.35 -0.07
CA LEU A 415 -32.90 3.46 0.61
C LEU A 415 -32.87 4.71 -0.27
N ARG A 416 -32.45 4.59 -1.53
CA ARG A 416 -32.43 5.70 -2.50
C ARG A 416 -33.81 6.34 -2.70
N ALA A 417 -34.87 5.53 -2.69
CA ALA A 417 -36.24 5.99 -2.85
C ALA A 417 -36.88 6.50 -1.53
N GLY A 418 -36.14 6.50 -0.41
CA GLY A 418 -36.67 6.86 0.91
C GLY A 418 -37.68 5.88 1.51
N ARG A 419 -37.84 4.68 0.90
CA ARG A 419 -38.66 3.59 1.45
C ARG A 419 -38.00 2.94 2.66
N LEU A 420 -36.68 2.88 2.66
CA LEU A 420 -35.87 2.65 3.86
C LEU A 420 -35.22 3.96 4.29
N LYS A 421 -35.10 4.15 5.61
CA LYS A 421 -34.36 5.23 6.25
C LYS A 421 -32.92 4.85 6.55
N ALA A 422 -32.67 3.56 6.80
CA ALA A 422 -31.33 3.08 7.11
C ALA A 422 -31.03 1.71 6.51
N VAL A 423 -29.75 1.47 6.25
CA VAL A 423 -29.22 0.12 6.05
C VAL A 423 -28.08 -0.15 7.04
N VAL A 424 -27.97 -1.39 7.51
CA VAL A 424 -26.93 -1.80 8.47
C VAL A 424 -26.01 -2.83 7.81
N ALA A 425 -24.70 -2.59 7.81
CA ALA A 425 -23.73 -3.41 7.09
C ALA A 425 -22.50 -3.79 7.97
N PRO A 426 -22.12 -5.07 8.06
CA PRO A 426 -20.95 -5.53 8.84
C PRO A 426 -19.62 -5.36 8.09
N THR A 427 -19.67 -5.58 6.81
CA THR A 427 -18.65 -5.25 5.84
C THR A 427 -19.45 -4.52 4.80
N VAL A 428 -19.18 -3.23 4.64
CA VAL A 428 -19.82 -2.45 3.60
C VAL A 428 -19.66 -3.20 2.32
N LEU A 429 -20.77 -3.50 1.65
CA LEU A 429 -20.96 -3.30 0.22
C LEU A 429 -19.65 -3.38 -0.59
N ASP A 430 -18.89 -4.46 -0.41
CA ASP A 430 -17.48 -4.47 -0.79
C ASP A 430 -17.44 -4.34 -2.32
N GLU A 431 -16.65 -3.37 -2.78
CA GLU A 431 -16.30 -3.08 -4.18
C GLU A 431 -17.35 -3.40 -5.25
N GLY A 432 -18.06 -2.35 -5.70
CA GLY A 432 -18.99 -2.45 -6.84
C GLY A 432 -20.43 -2.12 -6.55
N ILE A 433 -20.75 -1.75 -5.32
CA ILE A 433 -22.13 -1.43 -4.93
C ILE A 433 -22.28 0.08 -4.74
N ASP A 434 -23.12 0.70 -5.58
CA ASP A 434 -23.40 2.13 -5.58
C ASP A 434 -24.29 2.53 -4.39
N VAL A 435 -23.66 3.16 -3.40
CA VAL A 435 -24.31 3.69 -2.20
C VAL A 435 -25.09 4.97 -2.56
N PRO A 436 -26.37 5.09 -2.17
CA PRO A 436 -27.14 6.32 -2.40
C PRO A 436 -26.62 7.49 -1.55
N ASP A 437 -27.01 8.71 -1.91
CA ASP A 437 -26.64 9.90 -1.14
C ASP A 437 -27.26 9.84 0.26
N ILE A 438 -26.41 9.95 1.28
CA ILE A 438 -26.78 9.88 2.70
C ILE A 438 -26.17 11.07 3.46
N ASP A 439 -26.77 11.50 4.57
CA ASP A 439 -26.23 12.49 5.52
C ASP A 439 -25.68 11.87 6.79
N LEU A 440 -26.05 10.63 7.14
CA LEU A 440 -25.66 10.05 8.42
C LEU A 440 -24.91 8.72 8.23
N ALA A 441 -23.70 8.67 8.78
CA ALA A 441 -22.95 7.44 8.95
C ALA A 441 -22.78 7.15 10.44
N VAL A 442 -23.10 5.94 10.89
CA VAL A 442 -22.83 5.51 12.28
C VAL A 442 -21.85 4.37 12.25
N VAL A 443 -20.72 4.50 12.93
CA VAL A 443 -19.70 3.46 13.09
C VAL A 443 -19.89 2.82 14.45
N MET A 444 -20.45 1.61 14.49
CA MET A 444 -20.76 0.86 15.72
C MET A 444 -19.57 0.03 16.23
N GLY A 445 -18.40 0.10 15.59
CA GLY A 445 -17.18 -0.55 16.07
C GLY A 445 -15.97 -0.22 15.20
N GLY A 446 -14.77 -0.35 15.79
CA GLY A 446 -13.51 -0.03 15.13
C GLY A 446 -13.31 -0.87 13.86
N SER A 447 -13.03 -0.22 12.72
CA SER A 447 -12.69 -0.91 11.48
C SER A 447 -11.35 -1.64 11.62
N ARG A 448 -11.24 -2.85 11.07
CA ARG A 448 -10.02 -3.68 11.11
C ARG A 448 -8.92 -3.19 10.16
N SER A 449 -9.26 -2.30 9.22
CA SER A 449 -8.34 -1.87 8.15
C SER A 449 -8.61 -0.41 7.77
N ARG A 450 -7.53 0.38 7.75
CA ARG A 450 -7.46 1.77 7.24
C ARG A 450 -8.11 1.90 5.86
N ARG A 451 -7.76 0.99 4.94
CA ARG A 451 -8.30 0.89 3.59
C ARG A 451 -9.82 0.76 3.56
N GLN A 452 -10.37 -0.18 4.33
CA GLN A 452 -11.82 -0.39 4.34
C GLN A 452 -12.53 0.89 4.74
N MET A 453 -12.02 1.63 5.73
CA MET A 453 -12.66 2.87 6.15
C MET A 453 -12.55 4.00 5.12
N ILE A 454 -11.41 4.13 4.45
CA ILE A 454 -11.25 5.09 3.34
C ILE A 454 -12.26 4.81 2.22
N GLN A 455 -12.45 3.53 1.87
CA GLN A 455 -13.44 3.13 0.88
C GLN A 455 -14.88 3.40 1.36
N ARG A 456 -15.17 3.22 2.66
CA ARG A 456 -16.47 3.52 3.27
C ARG A 456 -16.75 5.01 3.23
N MET A 457 -15.84 5.82 3.72
CA MET A 457 -15.97 7.28 3.83
C MET A 457 -16.29 7.92 2.49
N GLY A 458 -15.53 7.63 1.42
CA GLY A 458 -15.79 8.29 0.14
C GLY A 458 -17.06 7.82 -0.58
N ARG A 459 -17.74 6.75 -0.11
CA ARG A 459 -19.10 6.41 -0.55
C ARG A 459 -20.19 7.19 0.21
N VAL A 460 -19.89 7.63 1.43
CA VAL A 460 -20.76 8.51 2.25
C VAL A 460 -20.56 9.99 1.90
N LEU A 461 -19.32 10.41 1.67
CA LEU A 461 -18.89 11.80 1.49
C LEU A 461 -19.14 12.35 0.07
N ARG A 462 -20.33 12.12 -0.47
CA ARG A 462 -20.73 12.67 -1.77
C ARG A 462 -21.18 14.13 -1.63
N LEU A 463 -20.75 14.97 -2.57
CA LEU A 463 -21.20 16.36 -2.65
C LEU A 463 -22.71 16.42 -2.88
N LYS A 464 -23.40 17.16 -2.02
CA LYS A 464 -24.85 17.37 -2.15
C LYS A 464 -25.14 18.67 -2.88
N PRO A 465 -26.22 18.74 -3.70
CA PRO A 465 -26.60 19.97 -4.40
C PRO A 465 -26.85 21.18 -3.48
N ASP A 466 -27.26 20.92 -2.24
CA ASP A 466 -27.52 21.92 -1.20
C ASP A 466 -26.27 22.29 -0.36
N GLY A 467 -25.12 21.65 -0.63
CA GLY A 467 -23.90 21.83 0.16
C GLY A 467 -23.97 21.24 1.58
N GLY A 468 -24.98 20.41 1.88
CA GLY A 468 -25.15 19.82 3.20
C GLY A 468 -23.98 18.92 3.61
N LYS A 469 -23.56 19.04 4.87
CA LYS A 469 -22.48 18.22 5.44
C LYS A 469 -22.98 16.82 5.79
N ALA A 470 -22.09 15.84 5.69
CA ALA A 470 -22.34 14.53 6.30
C ALA A 470 -21.98 14.56 7.79
N THR A 471 -22.60 13.70 8.58
CA THR A 471 -22.24 13.50 9.99
C THR A 471 -21.86 12.05 10.22
N PHE A 472 -20.69 11.85 10.81
CA PHE A 472 -20.24 10.56 11.32
C PHE A 472 -20.50 10.49 12.81
N VAL A 473 -21.17 9.45 13.27
CA VAL A 473 -21.28 9.11 14.70
C VAL A 473 -20.42 7.88 14.95
N VAL A 474 -19.38 8.02 15.77
CA VAL A 474 -18.49 6.92 16.13
C VAL A 474 -18.84 6.44 17.52
N VAL A 475 -19.31 5.20 17.63
CA VAL A 475 -19.64 4.55 18.89
C VAL A 475 -18.49 3.64 19.29
N TYR A 476 -17.86 3.91 20.44
CA TYR A 476 -16.67 3.20 20.91
C TYR A 476 -16.84 2.71 22.35
N ALA A 477 -16.27 1.54 22.67
CA ALA A 477 -16.24 1.04 24.03
C ALA A 477 -15.19 1.82 24.86
N LEU A 478 -15.63 2.43 25.97
CA LEU A 478 -14.78 3.22 26.87
C LEU A 478 -13.67 2.38 27.49
N GLY A 479 -12.47 2.94 27.65
CA GLY A 479 -11.35 2.23 28.29
C GLY A 479 -10.88 1.00 27.51
N THR A 480 -10.96 1.03 26.19
CA THR A 480 -10.53 -0.05 25.30
C THR A 480 -9.70 0.51 24.15
N ALA A 481 -9.18 -0.36 23.26
CA ALA A 481 -8.47 0.06 22.05
C ALA A 481 -9.33 0.86 21.05
N GLU A 482 -10.68 0.87 21.19
CA GLU A 482 -11.54 1.78 20.41
C GLU A 482 -11.57 3.20 21.01
N ASP A 483 -11.21 3.35 22.28
CA ASP A 483 -11.18 4.62 22.98
C ASP A 483 -9.91 5.40 22.61
N LEU A 484 -10.09 6.40 21.76
CA LEU A 484 -9.01 7.23 21.25
C LEU A 484 -8.29 8.05 22.35
N GLY A 485 -8.87 8.16 23.55
CA GLY A 485 -8.18 8.75 24.71
C GLY A 485 -7.16 7.82 25.36
N VAL A 486 -7.28 6.51 25.13
CA VAL A 486 -6.46 5.47 25.76
C VAL A 486 -5.36 4.94 24.85
N SER A 487 -5.46 5.17 23.52
CA SER A 487 -4.59 4.55 22.51
C SER A 487 -3.08 4.72 22.75
N ASP A 488 -2.44 3.56 22.83
CA ASP A 488 -1.01 3.27 23.00
C ASP A 488 -0.20 3.44 21.70
N GLY A 489 -0.74 4.12 20.68
CA GLY A 489 -0.08 4.28 19.38
C GLY A 489 -0.35 3.15 18.38
N THR A 490 -1.30 2.25 18.64
CA THR A 490 -1.85 1.42 17.55
C THR A 490 -2.74 2.31 16.70
N GLU A 491 -2.43 2.41 15.40
CA GLU A 491 -3.20 3.19 14.43
C GLU A 491 -4.68 2.82 14.50
N SER A 492 -5.48 3.64 15.20
CA SER A 492 -6.90 3.47 15.13
C SER A 492 -7.28 3.97 13.76
N CYS A 493 -7.95 3.12 12.99
CA CYS A 493 -8.53 3.51 11.72
C CYS A 493 -9.29 4.85 11.86
N LEU A 494 -9.91 5.08 13.03
CA LEU A 494 -10.72 6.26 13.36
C LEU A 494 -9.94 7.58 13.33
N ASP A 495 -8.61 7.56 13.47
CA ASP A 495 -7.76 8.75 13.41
C ASP A 495 -7.97 9.49 12.09
N LEU A 496 -8.03 8.76 10.95
CA LEU A 496 -8.32 9.37 9.65
C LEU A 496 -9.66 10.10 9.57
N ILE A 497 -10.70 9.53 10.21
CA ILE A 497 -12.04 10.16 10.22
C ILE A 497 -11.98 11.44 11.04
N VAL A 498 -11.34 11.38 12.21
CA VAL A 498 -11.30 12.48 13.18
C VAL A 498 -10.42 13.63 12.69
N GLU A 499 -9.24 13.32 12.13
CA GLU A 499 -8.26 14.31 11.65
C GLU A 499 -8.82 15.19 10.54
N CYS A 500 -9.55 14.59 9.59
CA CYS A 500 -10.07 15.29 8.41
C CYS A 500 -11.44 15.95 8.66
N ALA A 501 -12.03 15.80 9.86
CA ALA A 501 -13.33 16.36 10.19
C ALA A 501 -13.26 17.87 10.46
N ASP A 502 -14.28 18.60 10.00
CA ASP A 502 -14.41 20.03 10.30
C ASP A 502 -14.55 20.24 11.81
N SER A 503 -15.41 19.45 12.45
CA SER A 503 -15.60 19.44 13.90
C SER A 503 -15.66 18.03 14.46
N VAL A 504 -15.20 17.90 15.71
CA VAL A 504 -15.25 16.65 16.49
C VAL A 504 -15.87 16.98 17.83
N THR A 505 -17.07 16.47 18.09
CA THR A 505 -17.82 16.78 19.33
C THR A 505 -18.23 15.52 20.06
N PRO A 506 -18.32 15.51 21.40
CA PRO A 506 -18.98 14.42 22.09
C PRO A 506 -20.48 14.43 21.75
N LEU A 507 -21.08 13.25 21.57
CA LEU A 507 -22.51 13.08 21.44
C LEU A 507 -23.10 12.65 22.79
N THR A 508 -24.07 13.40 23.29
CA THR A 508 -24.82 13.05 24.50
C THR A 508 -26.21 12.58 24.11
N LEU A 509 -26.57 11.36 24.54
CA LEU A 509 -27.91 10.78 24.36
C LEU A 509 -28.54 10.62 25.77
N ASP A 510 -29.04 11.75 26.29
CA ASP A 510 -29.63 11.99 27.62
C ASP A 510 -28.64 12.06 28.81
N ASP A 511 -29.05 12.74 29.89
CA ASP A 511 -28.29 13.23 31.09
C ASP A 511 -27.44 12.20 31.87
N ASP A 512 -27.27 10.98 31.40
CA ASP A 512 -26.39 9.99 32.02
C ASP A 512 -25.24 9.57 31.10
N ARG A 513 -24.06 10.01 31.54
CA ARG A 513 -22.71 9.53 31.20
C ARG A 513 -22.14 9.99 29.88
N VAL A 514 -21.69 11.24 29.91
CA VAL A 514 -20.51 11.71 29.20
C VAL A 514 -19.28 11.03 29.81
N ILE A 515 -18.50 10.29 29.02
CA ILE A 515 -17.06 10.28 29.22
C ILE A 515 -16.48 10.95 27.97
N PRO A 516 -15.98 12.19 28.06
CA PRO A 516 -15.36 12.84 26.93
C PRO A 516 -14.13 12.01 26.56
N SER A 517 -13.99 11.64 25.29
CA SER A 517 -12.68 11.23 24.79
C SER A 517 -11.72 12.40 24.97
N ASP A 518 -10.49 12.14 25.44
CA ASP A 518 -9.41 13.13 25.59
C ASP A 518 -9.11 13.89 24.28
N LEU A 519 -9.59 13.41 23.12
CA LEU A 519 -9.54 14.11 21.83
C LEU A 519 -10.29 15.44 21.82
N VAL A 520 -11.42 15.56 22.53
CA VAL A 520 -12.16 16.82 22.62
C VAL A 520 -11.30 17.87 23.33
N HIS A 521 -10.48 17.44 24.29
CA HIS A 521 -9.52 18.29 24.99
C HIS A 521 -8.26 18.59 24.17
N ARG A 522 -7.76 17.68 23.33
CA ARG A 522 -6.63 17.99 22.41
C ARG A 522 -6.93 19.08 21.37
N ARG A 523 -8.21 19.30 21.00
CA ARG A 523 -8.61 20.45 20.14
C ARG A 523 -9.05 21.71 20.92
N THR A 524 -9.44 21.61 22.19
CA THR A 524 -9.89 22.77 22.99
C THR A 524 -8.78 23.46 23.78
N ILE A 525 -7.60 22.85 23.92
CA ILE A 525 -6.41 23.51 24.48
C ILE A 525 -5.66 24.19 23.33
N ASP A 526 -6.00 25.46 23.09
CA ASP A 526 -5.32 26.47 22.25
C ASP A 526 -4.99 26.06 20.80
N PRO A 527 -5.25 26.90 19.77
CA PRO A 527 -4.70 26.68 18.44
C PRO A 527 -3.21 27.01 18.52
N SER A 528 -2.45 26.12 19.15
CA SER A 528 -1.00 26.14 19.04
C SER A 528 -0.75 26.04 17.54
N PRO A 529 -0.10 27.05 16.93
CA PRO A 529 0.09 27.09 15.49
C PRO A 529 0.69 25.74 15.12
N THR A 530 0.01 25.01 14.25
CA THR A 530 0.57 23.82 13.63
C THR A 530 1.80 24.33 12.91
N PHE A 531 2.96 24.19 13.54
CA PHE A 531 4.20 24.70 12.99
C PHE A 531 4.58 23.72 11.89
N HIS A 532 4.19 24.07 10.67
CA HIS A 532 4.64 23.41 9.47
C HIS A 532 6.13 23.73 9.30
N LEU A 533 6.97 22.70 9.36
CA LEU A 533 8.39 22.78 8.98
C LEU A 533 8.58 22.91 7.45
N ASP A 534 7.54 23.31 6.72
CA ASP A 534 7.46 23.15 5.26
C ASP A 534 8.34 24.13 4.47
N HIS A 535 9.09 25.05 5.10
CA HIS A 535 9.85 26.07 4.36
C HIS A 535 11.25 26.43 4.89
N VAL A 536 11.89 25.62 5.74
CA VAL A 536 13.25 25.92 6.22
C VAL A 536 14.18 24.73 5.99
N ALA A 537 15.26 24.95 5.23
CA ALA A 537 16.30 23.95 5.02
C ALA A 537 16.85 23.47 6.38
N PRO A 538 16.91 22.16 6.69
CA PRO A 538 17.27 21.69 8.05
C PRO A 538 18.65 22.17 8.54
N ALA A 539 19.57 22.45 7.63
CA ALA A 539 20.88 23.07 7.91
C ALA A 539 20.80 24.49 8.52
N SER A 540 19.64 25.15 8.48
CA SER A 540 19.44 26.52 8.97
C SER A 540 18.65 26.61 10.28
N HIS A 541 18.30 25.47 10.90
CA HIS A 541 17.64 25.47 12.20
C HIS A 541 18.62 25.85 13.33
N PRO A 542 18.25 26.79 14.23
CA PRO A 542 19.11 27.15 15.36
C PRO A 542 19.27 25.97 16.32
N VAL A 543 20.49 25.66 16.75
CA VAL A 543 20.74 24.74 17.86
C VAL A 543 21.04 25.58 19.10
N ARG A 544 20.28 25.38 20.17
CA ARG A 544 20.48 26.12 21.41
C ARG A 544 21.71 25.60 22.16
N PRO A 545 22.47 26.45 22.86
CA PRO A 545 23.67 26.04 23.60
C PRO A 545 23.44 24.91 24.61
N GLY A 546 22.22 24.80 25.16
CA GLY A 546 21.82 23.70 26.04
C GLY A 546 21.92 22.33 25.35
N ALA A 547 21.39 22.21 24.14
CA ALA A 547 21.43 20.97 23.35
C ALA A 547 22.88 20.58 23.00
N VAL A 548 23.70 21.55 22.58
CA VAL A 548 25.12 21.33 22.29
C VAL A 548 25.85 20.79 23.52
N ARG A 549 25.64 21.39 24.69
CA ARG A 549 26.23 20.92 25.94
C ARG A 549 25.78 19.50 26.30
N ASP A 550 24.50 19.18 26.11
CA ASP A 550 23.94 17.87 26.43
C ASP A 550 24.52 16.79 25.50
N TYR A 551 24.70 17.08 24.21
CA TYR A 551 25.35 16.19 23.24
C TYR A 551 26.83 15.95 23.58
N ARG A 552 27.57 17.02 23.88
CA ARG A 552 28.98 16.93 24.30
C ARG A 552 29.15 16.11 25.58
N THR A 553 28.20 16.21 26.50
CA THR A 553 28.23 15.43 27.74
C THR A 553 27.99 13.95 27.47
N ALA A 554 27.16 13.62 26.49
CA ALA A 554 26.83 12.25 26.12
C ALA A 554 27.93 11.56 25.27
N HIS A 555 28.62 12.31 24.40
CA HIS A 555 29.54 11.75 23.40
C HIS A 555 31.00 12.23 23.50
N GLY A 556 31.30 13.23 24.35
CA GLY A 556 32.66 13.71 24.56
C GLY A 556 33.25 14.57 23.43
N THR A 557 32.41 15.13 22.56
CA THR A 557 32.83 15.93 21.40
C THR A 557 33.09 17.41 21.74
N ASP A 558 33.71 18.14 20.81
CA ASP A 558 33.84 19.59 20.92
C ASP A 558 32.54 20.33 20.52
N GLU A 559 32.55 21.66 20.61
CA GLU A 559 31.33 22.47 20.41
C GLU A 559 30.91 22.60 18.95
N GLU A 560 31.88 22.62 18.04
CA GLU A 560 31.60 22.80 16.61
C GLU A 560 31.06 21.49 16.03
N ASP A 561 31.70 20.37 16.39
CA ASP A 561 31.27 19.03 15.99
C ASP A 561 29.91 18.67 16.59
N ALA A 562 29.69 18.93 17.88
CA ALA A 562 28.40 18.66 18.52
C ALA A 562 27.25 19.46 17.88
N ASN A 563 27.51 20.70 17.47
CA ASN A 563 26.52 21.53 16.82
C ASN A 563 26.17 21.01 15.41
N GLU A 564 27.17 20.55 14.66
CA GLU A 564 26.95 19.99 13.33
C GLU A 564 26.29 18.60 13.40
N SER A 565 26.76 17.70 14.27
CA SER A 565 26.14 16.39 14.47
C SER A 565 24.69 16.50 14.96
N LEU A 566 24.34 17.50 15.78
CA LEU A 566 22.95 17.74 16.19
C LEU A 566 22.07 18.22 15.02
N ARG A 567 22.59 19.04 14.12
CA ARG A 567 21.86 19.46 12.90
C ARG A 567 21.67 18.30 11.95
N ARG A 568 22.71 17.50 11.76
CA ARG A 568 22.67 16.29 10.93
C ARG A 568 21.71 15.27 11.51
N LEU A 569 21.78 14.98 12.82
CA LEU A 569 20.82 14.13 13.50
C LEU A 569 19.39 14.66 13.38
N LEU A 570 19.16 15.97 13.55
CA LEU A 570 17.83 16.56 13.34
C LEU A 570 17.35 16.33 11.90
N HIS A 571 18.21 16.61 10.92
CA HIS A 571 17.94 16.42 9.50
C HIS A 571 17.62 14.95 9.19
N ASP A 572 18.42 14.02 9.70
CA ASP A 572 18.29 12.58 9.47
C ASP A 572 17.03 12.02 10.14
N LEU A 573 16.74 12.43 11.39
CA LEU A 573 15.51 12.04 12.09
C LEU A 573 14.24 12.63 11.45
N LEU A 574 14.33 13.78 10.79
CA LEU A 574 13.22 14.35 10.00
C LEU A 574 13.10 13.70 8.60
N LEU A 575 14.20 13.20 8.04
CA LEU A 575 14.24 12.50 6.75
C LEU A 575 13.68 11.09 6.83
N ILE A 576 14.10 10.33 7.85
CA ILE A 576 13.60 9.00 8.18
C ILE A 576 12.12 9.17 8.55
N GLY A 577 11.24 8.96 7.58
CA GLY A 577 9.82 9.33 7.60
C GLY A 577 8.94 8.54 8.57
N GLY A 578 9.35 8.39 9.82
CA GLY A 578 8.67 7.61 10.85
C GLY A 578 8.70 8.20 12.25
N VAL A 579 9.38 9.32 12.50
CA VAL A 579 9.40 9.90 13.85
C VAL A 579 8.10 10.67 14.11
N ARG A 580 7.09 9.97 14.61
CA ARG A 580 5.95 10.62 15.28
C ARG A 580 6.47 11.33 16.54
N PRO A 581 6.02 12.56 16.84
CA PRO A 581 6.29 13.19 18.12
C PRO A 581 5.96 12.22 19.25
N SER A 582 6.96 11.71 19.97
CA SER A 582 6.71 10.67 20.98
C SER A 582 5.92 11.22 22.17
N LYS A 583 5.91 12.56 22.35
CA LYS A 583 5.06 13.36 23.23
C LYS A 583 5.04 14.82 22.76
N ALA A 584 3.87 15.41 22.53
CA ALA A 584 3.73 16.85 22.45
C ALA A 584 3.89 17.44 23.87
N THR A 585 4.83 18.36 24.06
CA THR A 585 4.95 19.13 25.30
C THR A 585 4.56 20.59 25.03
N PRO A 586 4.20 21.39 26.06
CA PRO A 586 3.94 22.82 25.88
C PRO A 586 5.11 23.63 25.31
N ALA A 587 6.31 23.03 25.20
CA ALA A 587 7.54 23.68 24.76
C ALA A 587 8.10 23.16 23.41
N GLY A 588 7.47 22.17 22.77
CA GLY A 588 7.96 21.53 21.55
C GLY A 588 7.62 20.04 21.45
N PHE A 589 8.25 19.33 20.49
CA PHE A 589 8.12 17.89 20.28
C PHE A 589 9.46 17.17 20.41
N VAL A 590 9.40 15.89 20.79
CA VAL A 590 10.58 15.02 20.89
C VAL A 590 10.66 14.11 19.66
N LEU A 591 11.80 14.15 18.97
CA LEU A 591 12.18 13.21 17.93
C LEU A 591 13.07 12.12 18.54
N SER A 592 12.83 10.84 18.24
CA SER A 592 13.61 9.75 18.80
C SER A 592 13.85 8.62 17.81
N SER A 593 15.07 8.10 17.74
CA SER A 593 15.42 6.87 17.00
C SER A 593 16.66 6.20 17.60
N SER A 594 16.72 4.86 17.56
CA SER A 594 17.90 4.06 17.94
C SER A 594 18.58 4.43 19.28
N GLY A 595 17.80 4.92 20.24
CA GLY A 595 18.27 5.36 21.57
C GLY A 595 18.68 6.83 21.67
N PHE A 596 18.56 7.60 20.60
CA PHE A 596 18.83 9.04 20.53
C PHE A 596 17.53 9.85 20.59
N GLU A 597 17.49 10.94 21.34
CA GLU A 597 16.33 11.83 21.51
C GLU A 597 16.70 13.31 21.31
N LEU A 598 15.96 14.03 20.46
CA LEU A 598 16.05 15.47 20.25
C LEU A 598 14.76 16.17 20.68
N LEU A 599 14.87 17.25 21.45
CA LEU A 599 13.75 18.15 21.75
C LEU A 599 13.78 19.36 20.82
N VAL A 600 12.74 19.51 19.99
CA VAL A 600 12.66 20.52 18.93
C VAL A 600 11.45 21.43 19.17
N SER A 601 11.66 22.74 19.06
CA SER A 601 10.62 23.76 19.15
C SER A 601 10.64 24.69 17.93
N ALA A 602 9.69 25.64 17.86
CA ALA A 602 9.67 26.67 16.82
C ALA A 602 10.97 27.50 16.75
N ASP A 603 11.73 27.53 17.85
CA ASP A 603 13.01 28.26 17.97
C ASP A 603 14.24 27.38 17.67
N GLY A 604 14.06 26.13 17.27
CA GLY A 604 15.13 25.18 16.90
C GLY A 604 15.35 24.02 17.88
N VAL A 605 16.53 23.39 17.83
CA VAL A 605 16.88 22.26 18.71
C VAL A 605 17.17 22.80 20.10
N THR A 606 16.36 22.42 21.07
CA THR A 606 16.42 22.94 22.45
C THR A 606 17.06 21.99 23.44
N GLY A 607 17.11 20.69 23.13
CA GLY A 607 17.74 19.69 24.00
C GLY A 607 18.06 18.38 23.29
N TYR A 608 18.93 17.58 23.90
CA TYR A 608 19.36 16.28 23.42
C TYR A 608 19.52 15.28 24.57
N ARG A 609 19.23 14.00 24.31
CA ARG A 609 19.49 12.89 25.24
C ARG A 609 19.84 11.62 24.48
N SER A 610 20.88 10.92 24.94
CA SER A 610 21.15 9.54 24.52
C SER A 610 20.80 8.57 25.66
N GLN A 611 20.01 7.54 25.34
CA GLN A 611 19.72 6.40 26.22
C GLN A 611 20.66 5.23 25.96
N ARG A 612 21.63 5.39 25.05
CA ARG A 612 22.57 4.33 24.72
C ARG A 612 23.68 4.22 25.77
N PRO A 613 24.09 3.00 26.16
CA PRO A 613 25.14 2.81 27.15
C PRO A 613 26.56 2.90 26.57
N ASP A 614 26.71 2.89 25.25
CA ASP A 614 27.98 2.76 24.52
C ASP A 614 28.63 4.10 24.11
N ALA A 615 27.97 5.23 24.42
CA ALA A 615 28.39 6.59 24.03
C ALA A 615 28.63 6.78 22.52
N ALA A 616 28.23 5.81 21.67
CA ALA A 616 28.34 5.89 20.22
C ALA A 616 27.49 7.05 19.69
N THR A 617 28.04 7.79 18.73
CA THR A 617 27.31 8.85 18.04
C THR A 617 26.34 8.26 17.02
N TRP A 618 25.44 9.10 16.53
CA TRP A 618 24.56 8.72 15.43
C TRP A 618 25.33 8.35 14.17
N GLU A 619 26.44 9.04 13.91
CA GLU A 619 27.30 8.80 12.74
C GLU A 619 28.00 7.44 12.86
N ASP A 620 28.53 7.09 14.04
CA ASP A 620 29.12 5.77 14.28
C ASP A 620 28.12 4.63 14.02
N LEU A 621 26.85 4.84 14.37
CA LEU A 621 25.79 3.85 14.11
C LEU A 621 25.55 3.70 12.60
N MET A 622 25.41 4.80 11.88
CA MET A 622 25.13 4.80 10.44
C MET A 622 26.32 4.25 9.64
N ASP A 623 27.56 4.57 10.03
CA ASP A 623 28.77 4.07 9.36
C ASP A 623 29.00 2.57 9.65
N SER A 624 28.65 2.07 10.85
CA SER A 624 28.75 0.64 11.19
C SER A 624 27.76 -0.26 10.44
N GLU A 625 26.66 0.30 9.92
CA GLU A 625 25.71 -0.43 9.08
C GLU A 625 26.22 -0.56 7.62
N ASP A 626 27.09 0.36 7.16
CA ASP A 626 27.72 0.33 5.83
C ASP A 626 28.95 -0.61 5.77
N GLU A 627 29.72 -0.77 6.86
CA GLU A 627 30.95 -1.59 6.89
C GLU A 627 30.74 -3.12 6.83
N THR A 628 29.51 -3.64 6.98
CA THR A 628 29.26 -5.09 6.83
C THR A 628 29.32 -5.62 5.39
N THR A 629 29.73 -4.78 4.42
CA THR A 629 29.89 -5.16 3.00
C THR A 629 31.28 -4.97 2.41
N ALA A 630 32.31 -4.64 3.20
CA ALA A 630 33.68 -4.50 2.69
C ALA A 630 34.72 -4.90 3.73
N ASP A 631 35.22 -6.15 3.66
CA ASP A 631 36.65 -6.44 3.57
C ASP A 631 36.93 -7.95 3.58
N ASP A 632 37.64 -8.41 2.55
CA ASP A 632 38.61 -9.50 2.64
C ASP A 632 39.63 -9.29 1.51
N ASP A 633 40.57 -8.35 1.72
CA ASP A 633 41.83 -8.30 0.96
C ASP A 633 43.01 -8.26 1.94
N VAL A 634 43.71 -9.40 2.02
CA VAL A 634 44.97 -9.57 2.74
C VAL A 634 46.12 -9.42 1.75
N ASP A 635 46.96 -8.42 1.99
CA ASP A 635 48.25 -8.19 1.33
C ASP A 635 49.17 -9.44 1.40
N VAL A 636 49.67 -9.90 0.24
CA VAL A 636 50.93 -10.67 0.16
C VAL A 636 51.77 -10.25 -1.05
N ASP A 637 53.02 -9.91 -0.73
CA ASP A 637 54.13 -9.40 -1.53
C ASP A 637 54.76 -10.42 -2.52
N ASP A 638 55.54 -9.86 -3.45
CA ASP A 638 56.15 -10.36 -4.68
C ASP A 638 57.19 -11.52 -4.53
N GLY A 639 57.34 -12.37 -5.56
CA GLY A 639 58.52 -13.25 -5.67
C GLY A 639 58.53 -14.45 -6.65
N ALA A 640 58.93 -14.19 -7.90
CA ALA A 640 59.87 -14.98 -8.73
C ALA A 640 59.55 -16.41 -9.28
N THR A 641 59.61 -16.48 -10.63
CA THR A 641 60.30 -17.46 -11.53
C THR A 641 59.61 -18.70 -12.14
N SER A 642 59.64 -18.69 -13.49
CA SER A 642 59.94 -19.77 -14.47
C SER A 642 58.79 -20.54 -15.19
N SER A 643 58.89 -20.54 -16.53
CA SER A 643 58.13 -21.33 -17.54
C SER A 643 58.90 -22.62 -17.94
N PRO A 644 58.56 -23.44 -18.98
CA PRO A 644 57.30 -23.74 -19.71
C PRO A 644 57.08 -25.28 -20.07
N VAL A 645 56.11 -25.55 -20.97
CA VAL A 645 55.97 -26.61 -22.04
C VAL A 645 55.13 -27.92 -21.77
N PRO A 646 54.65 -28.72 -22.78
CA PRO A 646 53.25 -28.73 -23.32
C PRO A 646 52.56 -30.13 -23.50
N MET A 647 51.27 -30.13 -23.92
CA MET A 647 50.48 -31.03 -24.84
C MET A 647 50.94 -32.50 -25.14
N PRO A 648 50.05 -33.50 -25.43
CA PRO A 648 49.02 -33.42 -26.49
C PRO A 648 47.73 -34.31 -26.41
N VAL A 649 46.87 -34.02 -27.41
CA VAL A 649 45.61 -34.60 -27.92
C VAL A 649 45.70 -36.07 -28.35
N ILE A 650 44.63 -36.88 -28.17
CA ILE A 650 44.16 -37.95 -29.10
C ILE A 650 42.63 -38.19 -28.97
N GLU A 651 41.86 -37.95 -30.04
CA GLU A 651 40.63 -38.69 -30.40
C GLU A 651 40.99 -39.78 -31.42
N PRO A 652 40.23 -40.89 -31.57
CA PRO A 652 39.36 -40.96 -32.76
C PRO A 652 38.08 -41.84 -32.69
N ALA A 653 37.12 -41.41 -33.53
CA ALA A 653 36.35 -42.16 -34.54
C ALA A 653 35.08 -43.01 -34.20
N ARG A 654 34.01 -42.60 -34.92
CA ARG A 654 32.72 -43.25 -35.22
C ARG A 654 32.85 -44.39 -36.26
N GLN A 655 31.89 -45.33 -36.29
CA GLN A 655 31.18 -45.82 -37.51
C GLN A 655 30.00 -46.78 -37.17
N PRO A 656 29.05 -47.07 -38.11
CA PRO A 656 27.59 -47.18 -37.88
C PRO A 656 27.02 -48.57 -38.34
N PRO A 657 25.80 -48.68 -38.92
CA PRO A 657 24.51 -49.01 -38.28
C PRO A 657 23.96 -50.41 -38.66
N GLY A 658 22.90 -50.87 -37.97
CA GLY A 658 22.13 -52.08 -38.31
C GLY A 658 20.59 -51.88 -38.19
N PRO A 659 19.76 -52.69 -38.89
CA PRO A 659 18.40 -52.35 -39.33
C PRO A 659 17.25 -52.93 -38.44
N PRO A 660 15.96 -52.63 -38.75
CA PRO A 660 14.93 -52.30 -37.75
C PRO A 660 13.84 -53.37 -37.49
N ALA A 661 13.11 -53.21 -36.37
CA ALA A 661 11.66 -53.47 -36.15
C ALA A 661 11.35 -53.44 -34.62
N PRO A 662 10.08 -53.38 -34.16
CA PRO A 662 8.90 -52.64 -34.60
C PRO A 662 8.32 -51.76 -33.46
N HIS A 663 7.32 -50.94 -33.80
CA HIS A 663 6.64 -49.97 -32.94
C HIS A 663 6.12 -50.51 -31.59
N THR A 664 6.62 -49.92 -30.50
CA THR A 664 5.90 -49.72 -29.24
C THR A 664 6.20 -48.29 -28.76
N SER A 665 5.18 -47.44 -28.68
CA SER A 665 5.32 -46.10 -28.13
C SER A 665 5.76 -46.19 -26.66
N PRO A 666 6.89 -45.59 -26.24
CA PRO A 666 7.21 -45.42 -24.84
C PRO A 666 6.36 -44.27 -24.24
N PRO A 667 6.18 -44.25 -22.91
CA PRO A 667 5.56 -43.11 -22.23
C PRO A 667 6.37 -41.83 -22.52
N PRO A 668 5.75 -40.64 -22.48
CA PRO A 668 6.49 -39.39 -22.66
C PRO A 668 7.61 -39.35 -21.62
N GLY A 669 8.85 -39.17 -22.08
CA GLY A 669 9.98 -38.88 -21.22
C GLY A 669 9.73 -37.58 -20.44
N PRO A 670 10.47 -37.35 -19.34
CA PRO A 670 10.34 -36.11 -18.59
C PRO A 670 10.65 -34.96 -19.54
N SER A 671 9.70 -34.02 -19.65
CA SER A 671 9.93 -32.71 -20.23
C SER A 671 11.01 -32.01 -19.39
N ASP A 672 12.11 -31.62 -20.02
CA ASP A 672 13.14 -30.72 -19.49
C ASP A 672 12.56 -29.30 -19.28
N ASP A 673 11.60 -29.16 -18.37
CA ASP A 673 10.95 -27.88 -18.13
C ASP A 673 10.36 -27.79 -16.71
N TYR A 674 11.10 -28.27 -15.70
CA TYR A 674 10.84 -27.91 -14.29
C TYR A 674 12.14 -28.05 -13.48
N ALA A 675 12.90 -26.97 -13.40
CA ALA A 675 13.76 -26.73 -12.24
C ALA A 675 13.15 -25.55 -11.48
N GLU A 676 12.63 -25.82 -10.28
CA GLU A 676 12.08 -24.80 -9.38
C GLU A 676 13.14 -23.72 -9.05
N PRO A 677 12.74 -22.47 -8.72
CA PRO A 677 13.68 -21.39 -8.35
C PRO A 677 14.61 -21.75 -7.18
N HIS A 678 14.20 -22.68 -6.32
CA HIS A 678 14.97 -23.13 -5.16
C HIS A 678 16.18 -24.00 -5.54
N PHE A 679 16.17 -24.65 -6.71
CA PHE A 679 17.24 -25.57 -7.11
C PHE A 679 18.55 -24.83 -7.42
N ILE A 680 18.46 -23.70 -8.10
CA ILE A 680 19.60 -22.86 -8.44
C ILE A 680 20.15 -22.21 -7.17
N ASP A 681 19.27 -21.69 -6.30
CA ASP A 681 19.65 -21.07 -5.02
C ASP A 681 20.38 -22.07 -4.07
N HIS A 682 19.94 -23.33 -4.04
CA HIS A 682 20.62 -24.36 -3.27
C HIS A 682 22.00 -24.74 -3.84
N LEU A 683 22.17 -24.77 -5.17
CA LEU A 683 23.48 -24.99 -5.79
C LEU A 683 24.43 -23.81 -5.57
N GLU A 684 23.91 -22.58 -5.62
CA GLU A 684 24.67 -21.36 -5.37
C GLU A 684 25.13 -21.25 -3.91
N ARG A 685 24.25 -21.58 -2.95
CA ARG A 685 24.62 -21.69 -1.52
C ARG A 685 25.65 -22.80 -1.28
N LEU A 686 25.50 -23.96 -1.91
CA LEU A 686 26.48 -25.05 -1.77
C LEU A 686 27.85 -24.63 -2.32
N ALA A 687 27.88 -23.86 -3.40
CA ALA A 687 29.10 -23.34 -4.00
C ALA A 687 29.72 -22.22 -3.15
N ALA A 688 28.92 -21.37 -2.53
CA ALA A 688 29.38 -20.36 -1.57
C ALA A 688 30.05 -21.01 -0.36
N LEU A 689 29.42 -22.00 0.28
CA LEU A 689 29.99 -22.73 1.41
C LEU A 689 31.31 -23.44 1.07
N HIS A 690 31.48 -23.91 -0.18
CA HIS A 690 32.76 -24.46 -0.62
C HIS A 690 33.84 -23.39 -0.84
N ARG A 691 33.48 -22.22 -1.41
CA ARG A 691 34.41 -21.08 -1.57
C ARG A 691 34.87 -20.51 -0.23
N GLU A 692 33.99 -20.50 0.76
CA GLU A 692 34.28 -20.09 2.14
C GLU A 692 35.07 -21.16 2.93
N GLY A 693 35.42 -22.29 2.31
CA GLY A 693 36.22 -23.35 2.93
C GLY A 693 35.49 -24.20 3.97
N LEU A 694 34.18 -23.98 4.15
CA LEU A 694 33.32 -24.70 5.11
C LEU A 694 32.95 -26.11 4.63
N LEU A 695 33.15 -26.41 3.34
CA LEU A 695 33.03 -27.74 2.76
C LEU A 695 34.32 -28.15 2.07
N THR A 696 34.81 -29.36 2.35
CA THR A 696 35.91 -29.93 1.56
C THR A 696 35.44 -30.28 0.14
N ALA A 697 36.37 -30.39 -0.82
CA ALA A 697 36.03 -30.71 -2.21
C ALA A 697 35.28 -32.05 -2.36
N ALA A 698 35.55 -33.03 -1.48
CA ALA A 698 34.86 -34.32 -1.46
C ALA A 698 33.41 -34.20 -0.94
N GLU A 699 33.19 -33.38 0.09
CA GLU A 699 31.86 -33.12 0.66
C GLU A 699 31.00 -32.30 -0.31
N PHE A 700 31.58 -31.26 -0.92
CA PHE A 700 30.92 -30.48 -1.96
C PHE A 700 30.50 -31.36 -3.15
N SER A 701 31.40 -32.20 -3.66
CA SER A 701 31.08 -33.12 -4.76
C SER A 701 29.98 -34.12 -4.39
N THR A 702 29.95 -34.60 -3.14
CA THR A 702 28.94 -35.55 -2.66
C THR A 702 27.58 -34.87 -2.49
N ALA A 703 27.54 -33.68 -1.88
CA ALA A 703 26.33 -32.91 -1.68
C ALA A 703 25.75 -32.40 -3.01
N LYS A 704 26.60 -31.96 -3.94
CA LYS A 704 26.20 -31.60 -5.31
C LYS A 704 25.58 -32.79 -6.06
N SER A 705 26.18 -33.97 -5.95
CA SER A 705 25.68 -35.19 -6.59
C SER A 705 24.32 -35.63 -6.01
N ARG A 706 24.10 -35.45 -4.70
CA ARG A 706 22.79 -35.69 -4.06
C ARG A 706 21.75 -34.64 -4.37
N LEU A 707 22.15 -33.40 -4.67
CA LEU A 707 21.22 -32.36 -5.09
C LEU A 707 20.75 -32.62 -6.53
N LEU A 708 21.66 -33.06 -7.40
CA LEU A 708 21.40 -33.29 -8.83
C LEU A 708 20.63 -34.57 -9.15
N GLY A 709 20.55 -35.53 -8.22
CA GLY A 709 19.85 -36.81 -8.41
C GLY A 709 18.64 -36.91 -7.51
#